data_AF-A0A820Q8G3-F1
#
_entry.id   AF-A0A820Q8G3-F1
#
_cell.length_a   1.000
_cell.length_b   1.000
_cell.length_c   1.000
_cell.angle_alpha   90.00
_cell.angle_beta   90.00
_cell.angle_gamma   90.00
#
_symmetry.space_group_name_H-M   'P 1'
#
loop_
_entity.id
_entity.type
_entity.pdbx_description
1 polymer ?
#
loop_
_entity_poly.entity_id
_entity_poly.type
_entity_poly.pdbx_seq_one_letter_code
_entity_poly.pdbx_strand_id
1 'polypeptide(L)'
;MAKAVLSALMENQCGHDLVVLSAILSVLNTSLFLKSVPPEMKSVDGDFMTLLKVVNKLLSERERFGIREFRLDLFCQTRGKLMSVRHVLNRAVRRYDALQKSFKKPSVYAKKAQISSGDWEAIAKSLLKGYGNNVYVSMKQLYGRNHRFVRYHSNKEKYAVMDHHSTLSRSKNLPPIPIVFARDVRYSSSVRAHAVLSFIGRLQSSWLQMHIERKTNINVFEEYELNTGGLLNNVTSFYSDVQMQANQHVLTLQGPSGSVIEAERALIQKLVRTQNFPLTNDVPITKPDDHKRMDRNLKSVTKMTKIFNPMIWRWKNEGQVKVTITTGVGAATCDVNIEGRDSQYHSVKNEIESFKNWLKDSAVIRHPDAIVLPRIIKQPMRKSCLDIEERISHVTDSKRTTIDLWNGLRGSKATRETRMEVVAWIVVCQFECHVEGGFVRDWIVGHYQARPAGNPSTWVTYRTNTAGDQVPELSKELVPTDLDCHLPVHKYFDLDKFLDFLHKYQIEYSYVREGWRYIFLLDEHAKTGPFMMDLIEPHVALTHDRIDFDVNNLSLEKDYTKELGMRVDTRPRPYSIDLEAIVDNIKHKHFQLLRPTDHTINNRIQKMISRGWTKTGTDLNFIPNPPPRCDAIVVPVPQIADIYQSIVQQDHDRIGFPSKPKEPLLPWAMYRNL
;
A
#
# COMPACT_ATOMS: atom_id res chain seq x y z
N MET A 1 29.50 0.63 19.98
CA MET A 1 30.76 0.15 19.35
C MET A 1 31.81 -0.37 20.33
N ALA A 2 32.25 0.39 21.35
CA ALA A 2 33.35 -0.04 22.24
C ALA A 2 33.15 -1.43 22.87
N LYS A 3 31.94 -1.72 23.39
CA LYS A 3 31.56 -3.06 23.90
C LYS A 3 31.71 -4.17 22.86
N ALA A 4 31.39 -3.90 21.60
CA ALA A 4 31.53 -4.85 20.51
C ALA A 4 33.00 -5.13 20.18
N VAL A 5 33.85 -4.09 20.16
CA VAL A 5 35.30 -4.25 19.95
C VAL A 5 35.92 -5.04 21.08
N LEU A 6 35.54 -4.79 22.34
CA LEU A 6 36.03 -5.56 23.48
C LEU A 6 35.66 -7.04 23.37
N SER A 7 34.42 -7.37 23.02
CA SER A 7 34.00 -8.77 22.79
C SER A 7 34.75 -9.42 21.62
N ALA A 8 35.01 -8.69 20.53
CA ALA A 8 35.80 -9.22 19.41
C ALA A 8 37.25 -9.55 19.81
N LEU A 9 37.86 -8.73 20.67
CA LEU A 9 39.21 -8.97 21.18
C LEU A 9 39.24 -10.13 22.18
N MET A 10 38.24 -10.24 23.05
CA MET A 10 38.30 -11.13 24.21
C MET A 10 37.62 -12.48 24.00
N GLU A 11 36.55 -12.53 23.20
CA GLU A 11 35.65 -13.69 23.10
C GLU A 11 35.65 -14.31 21.69
N ASN A 12 35.45 -13.49 20.64
CA ASN A 12 35.14 -14.00 19.30
C ASN A 12 36.32 -13.98 18.30
N GLN A 13 37.51 -13.57 18.74
CA GLN A 13 38.75 -13.60 17.94
C GLN A 13 38.67 -12.88 16.58
N CYS A 14 37.89 -11.81 16.47
CA CYS A 14 37.72 -11.00 15.24
C CYS A 14 38.16 -9.54 15.45
N GLY A 15 39.21 -9.35 16.24
CA GLY A 15 39.69 -8.03 16.68
C GLY A 15 40.00 -7.08 15.53
N HIS A 16 40.74 -7.52 14.52
CA HIS A 16 41.08 -6.73 13.33
C HIS A 16 39.83 -6.26 12.59
N ASP A 17 38.88 -7.18 12.37
CA ASP A 17 37.64 -6.90 11.62
C ASP A 17 36.81 -5.81 12.29
N LEU A 18 36.68 -5.86 13.62
CA LEU A 18 35.93 -4.85 14.38
C LEU A 18 36.70 -3.52 14.52
N VAL A 19 38.02 -3.52 14.50
CA VAL A 19 38.81 -2.28 14.42
C VAL A 19 38.58 -1.60 13.07
N VAL A 20 38.64 -2.36 11.96
CA VAL A 20 38.35 -1.86 10.61
C VAL A 20 36.93 -1.32 10.50
N LEU A 21 35.94 -2.10 10.96
CA LEU A 21 34.54 -1.67 10.97
C LEU A 21 34.33 -0.43 11.83
N SER A 22 34.97 -0.36 13.01
CA SER A 22 34.89 0.84 13.86
C SER A 22 35.44 2.08 13.15
N ALA A 23 36.54 1.93 12.39
CA ALA A 23 37.16 3.03 11.68
C ALA A 23 36.20 3.62 10.62
N ILE A 24 35.63 2.79 9.75
CA ILE A 24 34.71 3.26 8.71
C ILE A 24 33.34 3.69 9.25
N LEU A 25 32.76 2.94 10.19
CA LEU A 25 31.45 3.30 10.76
C LEU A 25 31.50 4.62 11.53
N SER A 26 32.64 4.97 12.13
CA SER A 26 32.80 6.26 12.84
C SER A 26 32.85 7.49 11.93
N VAL A 27 33.04 7.30 10.62
CA VAL A 27 33.07 8.40 9.63
C VAL A 27 31.83 8.41 8.72
N LEU A 28 31.03 7.34 8.74
CA LEU A 28 29.82 7.22 7.95
C LEU A 28 28.62 7.83 8.68
N ASN A 29 27.96 8.76 7.97
CA ASN A 29 26.70 9.39 8.43
C ASN A 29 25.48 8.89 7.64
N THR A 30 25.68 8.25 6.49
CA THR A 30 24.59 7.77 5.61
C THR A 30 24.96 6.48 4.90
N SER A 31 23.96 5.66 4.58
CA SER A 31 24.07 4.45 3.76
C SER A 31 24.35 4.71 2.27
N LEU A 32 24.33 5.97 1.81
CA LEU A 32 24.62 6.36 0.41
C LEU A 32 26.00 5.87 -0.06
N PHE A 33 26.92 5.64 0.88
CA PHE A 33 28.18 4.98 0.60
C PHE A 33 27.99 3.67 -0.17
N LEU A 34 27.03 2.83 0.22
CA LEU A 34 26.75 1.51 -0.37
C LEU A 34 26.27 1.59 -1.82
N LYS A 35 25.66 2.72 -2.23
CA LYS A 35 25.29 2.97 -3.64
C LYS A 35 26.53 3.10 -4.53
N SER A 36 27.64 3.60 -3.97
CA SER A 36 28.89 3.82 -4.68
C SER A 36 29.80 2.59 -4.68
N VAL A 37 29.46 1.54 -3.92
CA VAL A 37 30.23 0.29 -3.86
C VAL A 37 29.89 -0.59 -5.07
N PRO A 38 30.90 -1.08 -5.82
CA PRO A 38 30.71 -2.01 -6.93
C PRO A 38 30.08 -3.35 -6.53
N PRO A 39 29.26 -4.00 -7.38
CA PRO A 39 28.60 -5.27 -7.07
C PRO A 39 29.55 -6.38 -6.59
N GLU A 40 30.73 -6.51 -7.19
CA GLU A 40 31.73 -7.52 -6.85
C GLU A 40 32.35 -7.33 -5.45
N MET A 41 32.17 -6.14 -4.86
CA MET A 41 32.60 -5.81 -3.51
C MET A 41 31.46 -5.88 -2.49
N LYS A 42 30.21 -6.07 -2.93
CA LYS A 42 29.07 -6.28 -2.03
C LYS A 42 29.09 -7.70 -1.46
N SER A 43 28.64 -7.82 -0.22
CA SER A 43 28.47 -9.10 0.46
C SER A 43 26.98 -9.43 0.64
N VAL A 44 26.67 -10.72 0.51
CA VAL A 44 25.35 -11.32 0.79
C VAL A 44 25.05 -11.40 2.29
N ASP A 45 26.06 -11.24 3.15
CA ASP A 45 25.91 -11.21 4.60
C ASP A 45 25.49 -9.83 5.13
N GLY A 46 25.73 -8.79 4.32
CA GLY A 46 25.16 -7.47 4.51
C GLY A 46 26.16 -6.32 4.38
N ASP A 47 25.72 -5.18 4.89
CA ASP A 47 26.41 -3.90 4.76
C ASP A 47 27.75 -3.91 5.52
N PHE A 48 27.81 -4.53 6.71
CA PHE A 48 29.05 -4.62 7.49
C PHE A 48 30.15 -5.35 6.72
N MET A 49 29.85 -6.54 6.19
CA MET A 49 30.84 -7.32 5.42
C MET A 49 31.23 -6.62 4.12
N THR A 50 30.30 -5.87 3.53
CA THR A 50 30.60 -5.01 2.37
C THR A 50 31.60 -3.91 2.73
N LEU A 51 31.37 -3.20 3.84
CA LEU A 51 32.29 -2.16 4.33
C LEU A 51 33.66 -2.74 4.69
N LEU A 52 33.70 -3.88 5.38
CA LEU A 52 34.93 -4.59 5.74
C LEU A 52 35.73 -4.97 4.50
N LYS A 53 35.07 -5.58 3.50
CA LYS A 53 35.71 -5.98 2.23
C LYS A 53 36.29 -4.78 1.47
N VAL A 54 35.60 -3.64 1.46
CA VAL A 54 36.11 -2.41 0.84
C VAL A 54 37.36 -1.90 1.53
N VAL A 55 37.33 -1.79 2.86
CA VAL A 55 38.47 -1.23 3.61
C VAL A 55 39.64 -2.21 3.64
N ASN A 56 39.41 -3.51 3.81
CA ASN A 56 40.50 -4.49 3.78
C ASN A 56 41.22 -4.48 2.42
N LYS A 57 40.48 -4.42 1.31
CA LYS A 57 41.10 -4.32 -0.02
C LYS A 57 41.93 -3.06 -0.18
N LEU A 58 41.43 -1.93 0.35
CA LEU A 58 42.16 -0.67 0.38
C LEU A 58 43.45 -0.77 1.21
N LEU A 59 43.39 -1.39 2.39
CA LEU A 59 44.53 -1.56 3.28
C LEU A 59 45.58 -2.51 2.67
N SER A 60 45.16 -3.63 2.06
CA SER A 60 46.07 -4.57 1.39
C SER A 60 46.77 -3.94 0.18
N GLU A 61 46.08 -3.13 -0.63
CA GLU A 61 46.75 -2.41 -1.72
C GLU A 61 47.73 -1.35 -1.17
N ARG A 62 47.37 -0.66 -0.07
CA ARG A 62 48.28 0.27 0.62
C ARG A 62 49.53 -0.42 1.18
N GLU A 63 49.38 -1.63 1.73
CA GLU A 63 50.51 -2.43 2.22
C GLU A 63 51.40 -2.90 1.07
N ARG A 64 50.82 -3.30 -0.07
CA ARG A 64 51.57 -3.77 -1.25
C ARG A 64 52.45 -2.69 -1.87
N PHE A 65 51.96 -1.45 -1.97
CA PHE A 65 52.71 -0.34 -2.56
C PHE A 65 53.47 0.50 -1.50
N GLY A 66 53.23 0.27 -0.21
CA GLY A 66 53.73 1.11 0.86
C GLY A 66 53.04 2.48 0.94
N ILE A 67 53.15 3.13 2.11
CA ILE A 67 52.42 4.38 2.41
C ILE A 67 52.78 5.53 1.46
N ARG A 68 54.02 5.57 0.97
CA ARG A 68 54.53 6.67 0.14
C ARG A 68 54.08 6.58 -1.33
N GLU A 69 53.88 5.38 -1.86
CA GLU A 69 53.54 5.18 -3.27
C GLU A 69 52.05 4.87 -3.49
N PHE A 70 51.33 4.49 -2.43
CA PHE A 70 49.90 4.23 -2.51
C PHE A 70 49.11 5.50 -2.88
N ARG A 71 48.44 5.45 -4.04
CA ARG A 71 47.55 6.51 -4.51
C ARG A 71 46.08 6.13 -4.34
N LEU A 72 45.42 6.69 -3.33
CA LEU A 72 43.98 6.49 -3.10
C LEU A 72 43.11 6.86 -4.32
N ASP A 73 43.49 7.89 -5.08
CA ASP A 73 42.77 8.27 -6.29
C ASP A 73 42.79 7.16 -7.34
N LEU A 74 43.95 6.52 -7.52
CA LEU A 74 44.10 5.42 -8.48
C LEU A 74 43.30 4.19 -8.03
N PHE A 75 43.31 3.87 -6.74
CA PHE A 75 42.46 2.82 -6.17
C PHE A 75 40.97 3.08 -6.45
N CYS A 76 40.50 4.30 -6.16
CA CYS A 76 39.09 4.64 -6.33
C CYS A 76 38.66 4.71 -7.81
N GLN A 77 39.56 5.13 -8.70
CA GLN A 77 39.32 5.16 -10.15
C GLN A 77 39.23 3.74 -10.74
N THR A 78 40.23 2.91 -10.46
CA THR A 78 40.34 1.55 -11.03
C THR A 78 39.23 0.62 -10.58
N ARG A 79 38.63 0.86 -9.40
CA ARG A 79 37.54 0.05 -8.85
C ARG A 79 36.15 0.59 -9.17
N GLY A 80 36.03 1.70 -9.90
CA GLY A 80 34.74 2.24 -10.36
C GLY A 80 33.83 2.76 -9.25
N LYS A 81 33.14 3.88 -9.49
CA LYS A 81 32.15 4.53 -8.59
C LYS A 81 32.61 4.91 -7.17
N LEU A 82 33.78 4.46 -6.68
CA LEU A 82 34.32 4.82 -5.36
C LEU A 82 34.85 6.26 -5.30
N MET A 83 35.07 6.92 -6.44
CA MET A 83 35.53 8.32 -6.50
C MET A 83 34.61 9.29 -5.75
N SER A 84 33.29 9.09 -5.80
CA SER A 84 32.31 9.90 -5.09
C SER A 84 32.47 9.83 -3.56
N VAL A 85 32.99 8.71 -3.05
CA VAL A 85 33.15 8.42 -1.62
C VAL A 85 34.61 8.39 -1.15
N ARG A 86 35.55 8.85 -2.00
CA ARG A 86 36.98 8.90 -1.69
C ARG A 86 37.28 9.59 -0.37
N HIS A 87 36.61 10.71 -0.11
CA HIS A 87 36.80 11.50 1.12
C HIS A 87 36.46 10.70 2.39
N VAL A 88 35.46 9.81 2.32
CA VAL A 88 35.09 8.89 3.41
C VAL A 88 36.20 7.86 3.61
N LEU A 89 36.67 7.22 2.53
CA LEU A 89 37.73 6.22 2.59
C LEU A 89 39.03 6.78 3.18
N ASN A 90 39.45 7.98 2.77
CA ASN A 90 40.63 8.65 3.32
C ASN A 90 40.48 8.87 4.84
N ARG A 91 39.32 9.34 5.30
CA ARG A 91 39.05 9.53 6.73
C ARG A 91 39.03 8.20 7.49
N ALA A 92 38.45 7.15 6.91
CA ALA A 92 38.42 5.81 7.50
C ALA A 92 39.84 5.25 7.70
N VAL A 93 40.73 5.40 6.71
CA VAL A 93 42.13 4.96 6.80
C VAL A 93 42.88 5.69 7.92
N ARG A 94 42.76 7.03 7.99
CA ARG A 94 43.37 7.81 9.09
C ARG A 94 42.85 7.38 10.46
N ARG A 95 41.55 7.10 10.55
CA ARG A 95 40.93 6.63 11.79
C ARG A 95 41.41 5.22 12.17
N TYR A 96 41.57 4.35 11.19
CA TYR A 96 42.14 3.02 11.36
C TYR A 96 43.56 3.10 11.93
N ASP A 97 44.43 3.93 11.35
CA ASP A 97 45.81 4.10 11.82
C ASP A 97 45.86 4.62 13.28
N ALA A 98 44.94 5.54 13.64
CA ALA A 98 44.81 6.01 15.01
C ALA A 98 44.34 4.91 15.98
N LEU A 99 43.36 4.09 15.58
CA LEU A 99 42.88 2.96 16.40
C LEU A 99 43.97 1.88 16.56
N GLN A 100 44.66 1.51 15.48
CA GLN A 100 45.82 0.61 15.49
C GLN A 100 46.87 1.07 16.51
N LYS A 101 47.25 2.35 16.50
CA LYS A 101 48.19 2.92 17.48
C LYS A 101 47.67 2.81 18.92
N SER A 102 46.39 3.06 19.14
CA SER A 102 45.77 2.94 20.47
C SER A 102 45.77 1.50 20.99
N PHE A 103 45.45 0.51 20.16
CA PHE A 103 45.45 -0.90 20.56
C PHE A 103 46.85 -1.52 20.71
N LYS A 104 47.89 -0.89 20.14
CA LYS A 104 49.29 -1.28 20.36
C LYS A 104 49.83 -0.89 21.74
N LYS A 105 49.23 0.09 22.44
CA LYS A 105 49.73 0.55 23.75
C LYS A 105 49.53 -0.52 24.86
N PRO A 106 48.38 -1.17 25.00
CA PRO A 106 48.20 -2.24 25.97
C PRO A 106 48.68 -3.58 25.38
N SER A 107 49.67 -4.22 26.04
CA SER A 107 50.24 -5.51 25.57
C SER A 107 49.18 -6.60 25.39
N VAL A 108 48.15 -6.59 26.23
CA VAL A 108 47.02 -7.54 26.21
C VAL A 108 46.21 -7.46 24.90
N TYR A 109 46.08 -6.27 24.30
CA TYR A 109 45.27 -6.08 23.09
C TYR A 109 46.09 -6.06 21.79
N ALA A 110 47.40 -5.81 21.88
CA ALA A 110 48.26 -5.63 20.71
C ALA A 110 48.20 -6.80 19.72
N LYS A 111 48.30 -8.05 20.21
CA LYS A 111 48.18 -9.25 19.35
C LYS A 111 46.73 -9.51 18.92
N LYS A 112 45.79 -9.38 19.85
CA LYS A 112 44.36 -9.66 19.63
C LYS A 112 43.73 -8.74 18.58
N ALA A 113 44.17 -7.48 18.51
CA ALA A 113 43.69 -6.51 17.54
C ALA A 113 44.15 -6.76 16.10
N GLN A 114 45.10 -7.68 15.87
CA GLN A 114 45.56 -8.09 14.54
C GLN A 114 44.87 -9.37 14.03
N ILE A 115 44.12 -10.07 14.88
CA ILE A 115 43.43 -11.31 14.51
C ILE A 115 42.19 -10.97 13.69
N SER A 116 42.12 -11.44 12.45
CA SER A 116 40.92 -11.39 11.59
C SER A 116 40.34 -12.79 11.49
N SER A 117 39.02 -12.90 11.65
CA SER A 117 38.31 -14.16 11.39
C SER A 117 37.86 -14.25 9.93
N GLY A 118 37.54 -13.11 9.31
CA GLY A 118 36.84 -13.05 8.03
C GLY A 118 35.42 -13.63 8.07
N ASP A 119 34.99 -14.14 9.23
CA ASP A 119 33.73 -14.83 9.46
C ASP A 119 32.68 -13.87 10.03
N TRP A 120 31.54 -13.81 9.35
CA TRP A 120 30.43 -12.95 9.74
C TRP A 120 29.82 -13.37 11.09
N GLU A 121 29.79 -14.66 11.45
CA GLU A 121 29.21 -15.09 12.73
C GLU A 121 29.97 -14.50 13.92
N ALA A 122 31.30 -14.63 13.94
CA ALA A 122 32.15 -14.04 14.97
C ALA A 122 31.97 -12.50 15.08
N ILE A 123 31.88 -11.83 13.93
CA ILE A 123 31.67 -10.37 13.85
C ILE A 123 30.28 -10.00 14.38
N ALA A 124 29.23 -10.71 13.96
CA ALA A 124 27.84 -10.49 14.37
C ALA A 124 27.67 -10.69 15.88
N LYS A 125 28.20 -11.79 16.44
CA LYS A 125 28.18 -12.06 17.89
C LYS A 125 28.83 -10.93 18.69
N SER A 126 29.95 -10.39 18.19
CA SER A 126 30.62 -9.24 18.80
C SER A 126 29.76 -7.96 18.70
N LEU A 127 29.17 -7.68 17.54
CA LEU A 127 28.28 -6.51 17.34
C LEU A 127 27.05 -6.58 18.27
N LEU A 128 26.47 -7.75 18.47
CA LEU A 128 25.33 -7.95 19.36
C LEU A 128 25.63 -7.58 20.83
N LYS A 129 26.87 -7.74 21.31
CA LYS A 129 27.25 -7.25 22.66
C LYS A 129 27.20 -5.72 22.77
N GLY A 130 27.41 -5.02 21.65
CA GLY A 130 27.35 -3.56 21.60
C GLY A 130 25.98 -2.98 21.26
N TYR A 131 25.14 -3.75 20.56
CA TYR A 131 23.92 -3.26 19.94
C TYR A 131 22.75 -4.26 20.02
N GLY A 132 22.73 -5.14 21.03
CA GLY A 132 21.73 -6.21 21.16
C GLY A 132 20.29 -5.71 21.01
N ASN A 133 20.00 -4.49 21.46
CA ASN A 133 18.68 -3.88 21.36
C ASN A 133 18.21 -3.53 19.93
N ASN A 134 19.07 -3.63 18.91
CA ASN A 134 18.77 -3.29 17.51
C ASN A 134 18.68 -4.52 16.60
N VAL A 135 18.17 -5.62 17.11
CA VAL A 135 17.78 -6.78 16.30
C VAL A 135 16.33 -6.63 15.85
N TYR A 136 16.07 -7.02 14.62
CA TYR A 136 14.76 -6.94 14.02
C TYR A 136 14.41 -8.25 13.33
N VAL A 137 13.17 -8.67 13.52
CA VAL A 137 12.63 -9.88 12.89
C VAL A 137 11.71 -9.44 11.77
N SER A 138 11.88 -10.07 10.62
CA SER A 138 10.95 -9.92 9.52
C SER A 138 9.56 -10.37 9.97
N MET A 139 8.58 -9.50 9.80
CA MET A 139 7.21 -9.85 10.12
C MET A 139 6.67 -10.99 9.24
N LYS A 140 7.30 -11.24 8.07
CA LYS A 140 6.99 -12.41 7.24
C LYS A 140 7.25 -13.72 7.97
N GLN A 141 8.24 -13.77 8.86
CA GLN A 141 8.56 -14.98 9.62
C GLN A 141 7.58 -15.24 10.77
N LEU A 142 7.14 -14.18 11.46
CA LEU A 142 6.36 -14.30 12.69
C LEU A 142 4.86 -14.36 12.44
N TYR A 143 4.37 -13.45 11.60
CA TYR A 143 2.94 -13.20 11.43
C TYR A 143 2.46 -13.44 10.01
N GLY A 144 3.39 -13.78 9.11
CA GLY A 144 3.16 -13.59 7.69
C GLY A 144 2.73 -12.13 7.43
N ARG A 145 3.61 -11.13 7.59
CA ARG A 145 3.36 -9.77 7.06
C ARG A 145 4.46 -9.34 6.08
N ASN A 146 4.23 -8.24 5.37
CA ASN A 146 5.05 -7.58 4.33
C ASN A 146 6.58 -7.47 4.64
N HIS A 147 7.38 -6.81 3.78
CA HIS A 147 8.85 -6.59 3.95
C HIS A 147 9.23 -5.71 5.15
N ARG A 148 8.35 -5.62 6.14
CA ARG A 148 8.53 -4.90 7.39
C ARG A 148 9.22 -5.76 8.43
N PHE A 149 9.79 -5.05 9.38
CA PHE A 149 10.59 -5.56 10.45
C PHE A 149 10.05 -5.03 11.78
N VAL A 150 9.95 -5.90 12.78
CA VAL A 150 9.63 -5.50 14.16
C VAL A 150 10.86 -5.69 15.03
N ARG A 151 11.03 -4.80 16.01
CA ARG A 151 12.10 -4.96 16.98
C ARG A 151 11.79 -6.17 17.85
N TYR A 152 12.72 -7.10 17.93
CA TYR A 152 12.49 -8.44 18.51
C TYR A 152 12.05 -8.45 19.98
N HIS A 153 12.47 -7.46 20.78
CA HIS A 153 12.15 -7.35 22.22
C HIS A 153 11.00 -6.39 22.56
N SER A 154 10.38 -5.77 21.56
CA SER A 154 9.32 -4.77 21.80
C SER A 154 7.94 -5.31 21.47
N ASN A 155 7.03 -5.17 22.43
CA ASN A 155 5.59 -5.43 22.24
C ASN A 155 4.85 -4.24 21.60
N LYS A 156 5.50 -3.08 21.42
CA LYS A 156 4.90 -1.93 20.74
C LYS A 156 5.12 -2.08 19.24
N GLU A 157 4.04 -2.06 18.47
CA GLU A 157 4.05 -2.17 17.00
C GLU A 157 4.63 -0.92 16.33
N LYS A 158 5.94 -0.70 16.48
CA LYS A 158 6.70 0.20 15.60
C LYS A 158 7.38 -0.64 14.54
N TYR A 159 6.83 -0.61 13.33
CA TYR A 159 7.43 -1.30 12.20
C TYR A 159 8.63 -0.52 11.67
N ALA A 160 9.53 -1.26 11.04
CA ALA A 160 10.74 -0.75 10.41
C ALA A 160 10.84 -1.31 8.99
N VAL A 161 11.52 -0.56 8.12
CA VAL A 161 11.83 -0.97 6.76
C VAL A 161 13.33 -0.95 6.55
N MET A 162 13.81 -1.85 5.71
CA MET A 162 15.20 -1.88 5.30
C MET A 162 15.49 -0.72 4.35
N ASP A 163 16.61 -0.02 4.55
CA ASP A 163 17.07 0.97 3.58
C ASP A 163 17.28 0.33 2.20
N HIS A 164 16.69 0.93 1.17
CA HIS A 164 16.85 0.51 -0.23
C HIS A 164 18.30 0.50 -0.74
N HIS A 165 19.23 1.20 -0.06
CA HIS A 165 20.66 1.15 -0.38
C HIS A 165 21.41 -0.03 0.26
N SER A 166 20.79 -0.75 1.21
CA SER A 166 21.40 -1.91 1.85
C SER A 166 21.65 -3.01 0.83
N THR A 167 22.74 -3.77 1.00
CA THR A 167 23.03 -4.95 0.18
C THR A 167 22.06 -6.11 0.46
N LEU A 168 21.33 -6.04 1.57
CA LEU A 168 20.30 -7.01 1.94
C LEU A 168 18.90 -6.62 1.43
N SER A 169 18.76 -5.45 0.79
CA SER A 169 17.48 -5.02 0.23
C SER A 169 17.10 -5.96 -0.92
N ARG A 170 15.86 -6.48 -0.87
CA ARG A 170 15.33 -7.43 -1.85
C ARG A 170 14.09 -6.86 -2.52
N SER A 171 13.86 -7.25 -3.77
CA SER A 171 12.61 -6.96 -4.46
C SER A 171 11.40 -7.47 -3.66
N LYS A 172 10.25 -6.79 -3.76
CA LYS A 172 8.99 -7.19 -3.09
C LYS A 172 8.54 -8.63 -3.39
N ASN A 173 8.98 -9.22 -4.50
CA ASN A 173 8.62 -10.59 -4.88
C ASN A 173 9.46 -11.68 -4.19
N LEU A 174 10.60 -11.31 -3.58
CA LEU A 174 11.48 -12.25 -2.88
C LEU A 174 11.24 -12.16 -1.37
N PRO A 175 11.36 -13.27 -0.61
CA PRO A 175 11.22 -13.22 0.84
C PRO A 175 12.31 -12.33 1.46
N PRO A 176 11.94 -11.44 2.41
CA PRO A 176 12.90 -10.63 3.16
C PRO A 176 13.84 -11.51 3.99
N ILE A 177 14.98 -10.94 4.39
CA ILE A 177 15.90 -11.60 5.33
C ILE A 177 15.17 -11.85 6.66
N PRO A 178 15.18 -13.09 7.21
CA PRO A 178 14.41 -13.45 8.40
C PRO A 178 14.69 -12.59 9.62
N ILE A 179 15.97 -12.41 9.95
CA ILE A 179 16.41 -11.68 11.13
C ILE A 179 17.58 -10.81 10.71
N VAL A 180 17.53 -9.54 11.11
CA VAL A 180 18.57 -8.58 10.79
C VAL A 180 19.01 -7.82 12.02
N PHE A 181 20.28 -7.47 12.03
CA PHE A 181 20.87 -6.53 12.95
C PHE A 181 21.03 -5.19 12.25
N ALA A 182 20.65 -4.08 12.89
CA ALA A 182 20.87 -2.73 12.36
C ALA A 182 21.74 -1.90 13.32
N ARG A 183 22.76 -1.21 12.81
CA ARG A 183 23.47 -0.21 13.61
C ARG A 183 22.58 1.00 13.86
N ASP A 184 22.03 1.55 12.79
CA ASP A 184 21.33 2.83 12.80
C ASP A 184 19.84 2.64 12.49
N VAL A 185 19.02 3.37 13.23
CA VAL A 185 17.57 3.35 13.16
C VAL A 185 17.13 4.78 12.93
N ARG A 186 16.85 5.15 11.67
CA ARG A 186 16.53 6.53 11.29
C ARG A 186 15.03 6.71 11.20
N TYR A 187 14.50 7.78 11.79
CA TYR A 187 13.10 8.18 11.58
C TYR A 187 13.11 9.29 10.52
N SER A 188 12.56 9.01 9.35
CA SER A 188 12.46 10.02 8.28
C SER A 188 11.25 10.91 8.51
N SER A 189 11.41 12.21 8.28
CA SER A 189 10.29 13.17 8.24
C SER A 189 9.55 13.17 6.89
N SER A 190 9.98 12.37 5.90
CA SER A 190 9.39 12.31 4.56
C SER A 190 8.71 10.99 4.21
N VAL A 191 8.83 9.96 5.04
CA VAL A 191 8.18 8.64 4.90
C VAL A 191 7.45 8.36 6.20
N ARG A 192 6.19 7.90 6.13
CA ARG A 192 5.38 7.64 7.31
C ARG A 192 6.07 6.65 8.23
N ALA A 193 6.09 7.00 9.51
CA ALA A 193 5.84 6.10 10.63
C ALA A 193 6.77 4.90 10.89
N HIS A 194 7.78 4.62 10.06
CA HIS A 194 8.63 3.44 10.21
C HIS A 194 10.10 3.82 10.34
N ALA A 195 10.77 3.13 11.26
CA ALA A 195 12.20 3.22 11.38
C ALA A 195 12.87 2.68 10.09
N VAL A 196 13.76 3.45 9.48
CA VAL A 196 14.63 2.99 8.40
C VAL A 196 15.87 2.36 9.03
N LEU A 197 15.99 1.04 8.85
CA LEU A 197 17.14 0.26 9.28
C LEU A 197 18.30 0.53 8.33
N SER A 198 19.46 0.90 8.87
CA SER A 198 20.65 1.26 8.07
C SER A 198 21.90 0.61 8.65
N PHE A 199 22.83 0.23 7.76
CA PHE A 199 23.99 -0.60 8.09
C PHE A 199 23.54 -1.89 8.76
N ILE A 200 23.10 -2.80 7.92
CA ILE A 200 22.40 -4.01 8.30
C ILE A 200 23.27 -5.24 8.06
N GLY A 201 23.21 -6.21 8.95
CA GLY A 201 23.76 -7.55 8.75
C GLY A 201 22.70 -8.62 8.99
N ARG A 202 22.76 -9.73 8.26
CA ARG A 202 21.85 -10.86 8.46
C ARG A 202 22.20 -11.58 9.76
N LEU A 203 21.22 -12.17 10.45
CA LEU A 203 21.47 -12.98 11.64
C LEU A 203 20.83 -14.36 11.50
N GLN A 204 21.40 -15.33 12.22
CA GLN A 204 20.74 -16.61 12.50
C GLN A 204 20.10 -16.57 13.89
N SER A 205 18.98 -17.27 14.06
CA SER A 205 18.26 -17.36 15.33
C SER A 205 19.14 -17.97 16.43
N SER A 206 19.93 -18.99 16.13
CA SER A 206 20.87 -19.64 17.07
C SER A 206 21.88 -18.68 17.72
N TRP A 207 22.18 -17.53 17.09
CA TRP A 207 23.12 -16.54 17.62
C TRP A 207 22.49 -15.63 18.69
N LEU A 208 21.18 -15.71 18.90
CA LEU A 208 20.42 -14.81 19.76
C LEU A 208 20.07 -15.47 21.10
N GLN A 209 20.78 -15.05 22.15
CA GLN A 209 20.70 -15.67 23.48
C GLN A 209 19.99 -14.80 24.54
N MET A 210 19.48 -13.62 24.16
CA MET A 210 18.79 -12.74 25.11
C MET A 210 17.44 -13.34 25.49
N HIS A 211 17.11 -13.36 26.78
CA HIS A 211 15.77 -13.77 27.22
C HIS A 211 14.73 -12.72 26.84
N ILE A 212 13.63 -13.16 26.22
CA ILE A 212 12.50 -12.31 25.84
C ILE A 212 11.17 -12.99 26.20
N GLU A 213 10.12 -12.20 26.29
CA GLU A 213 8.73 -12.63 26.34
C GLU A 213 8.00 -12.05 25.12
N ARG A 214 7.21 -12.87 24.43
CA ARG A 214 6.37 -12.45 23.30
C ARG A 214 4.93 -12.90 23.53
N LYS A 215 3.99 -12.01 23.21
CA LYS A 215 2.54 -12.24 23.33
C LYS A 215 1.87 -12.08 21.97
N THR A 216 1.05 -13.05 21.60
CA THR A 216 0.31 -13.06 20.34
C THR A 216 -1.16 -13.37 20.59
N ASN A 217 -2.04 -12.52 20.08
CA ASN A 217 -3.48 -12.73 20.19
C ASN A 217 -3.93 -13.90 19.32
N ILE A 218 -4.75 -14.76 19.90
CA ILE A 218 -5.35 -15.95 19.30
C ILE A 218 -6.86 -15.93 19.57
N ASN A 219 -7.67 -16.69 18.83
CA ASN A 219 -9.09 -16.83 19.15
C ASN A 219 -9.37 -18.12 19.93
N VAL A 220 -10.62 -18.33 20.34
CA VAL A 220 -11.07 -19.50 21.12
C VAL A 220 -10.67 -20.82 20.44
N PHE A 221 -10.82 -20.88 19.11
CA PHE A 221 -10.50 -22.09 18.34
C PHE A 221 -8.98 -22.34 18.27
N GLU A 222 -8.20 -21.31 17.98
CA GLU A 222 -6.73 -21.37 17.96
C GLU A 222 -6.17 -21.77 19.34
N GLU A 223 -6.77 -21.29 20.44
CA GLU A 223 -6.41 -21.69 21.80
C GLU A 223 -6.72 -23.17 22.07
N TYR A 224 -7.86 -23.67 21.59
CA TYR A 224 -8.21 -25.10 21.68
C TYR A 224 -7.19 -25.98 20.92
N GLU A 225 -6.82 -25.62 19.69
CA GLU A 225 -5.81 -26.35 18.90
C GLU A 225 -4.43 -26.36 19.57
N LEU A 226 -4.04 -25.23 20.18
CA LEU A 226 -2.78 -25.11 20.92
C LEU A 226 -2.75 -26.03 22.14
N ASN A 227 -3.81 -26.01 22.94
CA ASN A 227 -3.88 -26.75 24.20
C ASN A 227 -4.32 -28.20 23.99
N THR A 228 -5.58 -28.41 23.58
CA THR A 228 -6.21 -29.72 23.46
C THR A 228 -5.80 -30.46 22.19
N GLY A 229 -5.56 -29.73 21.09
CA GLY A 229 -4.99 -30.30 19.85
C GLY A 229 -3.53 -30.75 20.00
N GLY A 230 -2.89 -30.50 21.14
CA GLY A 230 -1.54 -30.97 21.46
C GLY A 230 -0.43 -30.25 20.70
N LEU A 231 -0.73 -29.17 19.95
CA LEU A 231 0.26 -28.43 19.19
C LEU A 231 1.34 -27.81 20.08
N LEU A 232 0.98 -27.27 21.25
CA LEU A 232 1.96 -26.75 22.21
C LEU A 232 2.92 -27.85 22.64
N ASN A 233 2.40 -28.98 23.14
CA ASN A 233 3.22 -30.11 23.58
C ASN A 233 4.16 -30.61 22.47
N ASN A 234 3.65 -30.69 21.24
CA ASN A 234 4.42 -31.10 20.07
C ASN A 234 5.52 -30.12 19.68
N VAL A 235 5.41 -28.83 19.99
CA VAL A 235 6.45 -27.82 19.69
C VAL A 235 7.41 -27.67 20.87
N THR A 236 6.92 -27.74 22.11
CA THR A 236 7.73 -27.71 23.33
C THR A 236 8.80 -28.81 23.34
N SER A 237 8.52 -29.98 22.76
CA SER A 237 9.51 -31.06 22.65
C SER A 237 10.73 -30.71 21.79
N PHE A 238 10.58 -29.81 20.82
CA PHE A 238 11.68 -29.33 19.95
C PHE A 238 12.38 -28.07 20.50
N TYR A 239 11.72 -27.35 21.41
CA TYR A 239 12.21 -26.09 21.99
C TYR A 239 12.05 -26.11 23.51
N SER A 240 12.75 -27.03 24.17
CA SER A 240 12.64 -27.28 25.61
C SER A 240 13.14 -26.12 26.48
N ASP A 241 13.90 -25.20 25.91
CA ASP A 241 14.38 -23.95 26.52
C ASP A 241 13.36 -22.80 26.44
N VAL A 242 12.18 -23.03 25.86
CA VAL A 242 11.12 -22.03 25.72
C VAL A 242 9.90 -22.45 26.54
N GLN A 243 9.51 -21.60 27.49
CA GLN A 243 8.25 -21.69 28.20
C GLN A 243 7.13 -21.18 27.30
N MET A 244 6.13 -22.02 27.05
CA MET A 244 4.99 -21.70 26.18
C MET A 244 3.68 -21.93 26.92
N GLN A 245 2.77 -20.96 26.82
CA GLN A 245 1.43 -21.07 27.39
C GLN A 245 0.40 -20.38 26.47
N ALA A 246 -0.78 -20.96 26.34
CA ALA A 246 -1.92 -20.34 25.67
C ALA A 246 -3.09 -20.28 26.65
N ASN A 247 -3.45 -19.06 27.07
CA ASN A 247 -4.56 -18.83 27.98
C ASN A 247 -5.23 -17.48 27.68
N GLN A 248 -6.54 -17.39 27.95
CA GLN A 248 -7.29 -16.14 27.82
C GLN A 248 -7.10 -15.46 26.46
N HIS A 249 -7.08 -16.26 25.38
CA HIS A 249 -6.93 -15.77 24.00
C HIS A 249 -5.56 -15.12 23.71
N VAL A 250 -4.53 -15.45 24.50
CA VAL A 250 -3.15 -14.99 24.32
C VAL A 250 -2.18 -16.17 24.37
N LEU A 251 -1.37 -16.31 23.32
CA LEU A 251 -0.20 -17.18 23.27
C LEU A 251 1.01 -16.40 23.80
N THR A 252 1.62 -16.88 24.88
CA THR A 252 2.84 -16.32 25.48
C THR A 252 4.01 -17.29 25.34
N LEU A 253 5.14 -16.80 24.83
CA LEU A 253 6.40 -17.53 24.73
C LEU A 253 7.52 -16.78 25.45
N GLN A 254 8.29 -17.49 26.29
CA GLN A 254 9.38 -16.93 27.07
C GLN A 254 10.62 -17.82 27.03
N GLY A 255 11.80 -17.24 26.81
CA GLY A 255 13.06 -17.98 26.73
C GLY A 255 14.12 -17.26 25.89
N PRO A 256 15.19 -17.98 25.46
CA PRO A 256 16.19 -17.43 24.54
C PRO A 256 15.56 -16.94 23.23
N SER A 257 15.85 -15.70 22.86
CA SER A 257 15.19 -15.01 21.76
C SER A 257 15.21 -15.74 20.42
N GLY A 258 16.31 -16.42 20.09
CA GLY A 258 16.39 -17.28 18.92
C GLY A 258 15.33 -18.39 18.94
N SER A 259 15.33 -19.18 20.00
CA SER A 259 14.40 -20.30 20.22
C SER A 259 12.95 -19.83 20.28
N VAL A 260 12.67 -18.71 20.96
CA VAL A 260 11.33 -18.12 21.04
C VAL A 260 10.79 -17.75 19.66
N ILE A 261 11.60 -17.12 18.80
CA ILE A 261 11.19 -16.72 17.44
C ILE A 261 10.89 -17.96 16.58
N GLU A 262 11.71 -19.00 16.68
CA GLU A 262 11.53 -20.24 15.92
C GLU A 262 10.31 -21.04 16.40
N ALA A 263 10.10 -21.11 17.71
CA ALA A 263 8.92 -21.72 18.31
C ALA A 263 7.63 -20.99 17.94
N GLU A 264 7.61 -19.65 18.03
CA GLU A 264 6.46 -18.84 17.62
C GLU A 264 6.13 -19.09 16.14
N ARG A 265 7.14 -19.05 15.27
CA ARG A 265 6.97 -19.36 13.85
C ARG A 265 6.38 -20.75 13.62
N ALA A 266 6.91 -21.77 14.29
CA ALA A 266 6.43 -23.14 14.15
C ALA A 266 4.97 -23.30 14.59
N LEU A 267 4.57 -22.66 15.70
CA LEU A 267 3.19 -22.67 16.18
C LEU A 267 2.26 -21.96 15.19
N ILE A 268 2.60 -20.73 14.78
CA ILE A 268 1.76 -19.94 13.88
C ILE A 268 1.58 -20.63 12.53
N GLN A 269 2.63 -21.25 11.96
CA GLN A 269 2.53 -22.00 10.71
C GLN A 269 1.62 -23.23 10.85
N LYS A 270 1.67 -23.94 11.98
CA LYS A 270 0.78 -25.10 12.23
C LYS A 270 -0.67 -24.70 12.47
N LEU A 271 -0.94 -23.46 12.88
CA LEU A 271 -2.29 -22.91 13.00
C LEU A 271 -2.89 -22.45 11.66
N VAL A 272 -2.09 -22.33 10.61
CA VAL A 272 -2.58 -22.01 9.26
C VAL A 272 -3.26 -23.24 8.67
N ARG A 273 -4.49 -23.06 8.23
CA ARG A 273 -5.30 -24.11 7.60
C ARG A 273 -5.98 -23.59 6.35
N THR A 274 -6.30 -24.50 5.44
CA THR A 274 -7.15 -24.20 4.29
C THR A 274 -8.59 -24.48 4.68
N GLN A 275 -9.43 -23.45 4.62
CA GLN A 275 -10.87 -23.53 4.82
C GLN A 275 -11.56 -23.03 3.55
N ASN A 276 -12.72 -23.60 3.24
CA ASN A 276 -13.50 -23.18 2.08
C ASN A 276 -14.95 -22.91 2.46
N PHE A 277 -15.60 -22.03 1.71
CA PHE A 277 -17.04 -21.90 1.73
C PHE A 277 -17.56 -21.45 0.37
N PRO A 278 -18.75 -21.91 -0.03
CA PRO A 278 -19.37 -21.49 -1.28
C PRO A 278 -20.09 -20.16 -1.10
N LEU A 279 -20.03 -19.31 -2.13
CA LEU A 279 -20.86 -18.12 -2.27
C LEU A 279 -22.21 -18.55 -2.90
N THR A 280 -23.21 -18.76 -2.03
CA THR A 280 -24.54 -19.28 -2.41
C THR A 280 -25.64 -18.25 -2.21
N ASN A 281 -26.80 -18.50 -2.84
CA ASN A 281 -28.02 -17.75 -2.59
C ASN A 281 -28.65 -18.19 -1.25
N ASP A 282 -28.70 -17.27 -0.29
CA ASP A 282 -29.33 -17.46 1.02
C ASP A 282 -30.69 -16.74 1.12
N VAL A 283 -31.21 -16.17 0.03
CA VAL A 283 -32.55 -15.57 -0.02
C VAL A 283 -33.60 -16.69 -0.04
N PRO A 284 -34.57 -16.69 0.90
CA PRO A 284 -35.61 -17.72 0.93
C PRO A 284 -36.41 -17.78 -0.38
N ILE A 285 -36.73 -19.00 -0.84
CA ILE A 285 -37.57 -19.24 -2.03
C ILE A 285 -38.96 -18.59 -1.89
N THR A 286 -39.41 -18.35 -0.66
CA THR A 286 -40.66 -17.65 -0.35
C THR A 286 -40.68 -16.19 -0.80
N LYS A 287 -39.54 -15.61 -1.18
CA LYS A 287 -39.42 -14.30 -1.84
C LYS A 287 -38.93 -14.50 -3.28
N PRO A 288 -39.80 -14.96 -4.20
CA PRO A 288 -39.37 -15.47 -5.51
C PRO A 288 -38.64 -14.44 -6.37
N ASP A 289 -39.03 -13.17 -6.31
CA ASP A 289 -38.38 -12.11 -7.11
C ASP A 289 -36.99 -11.75 -6.58
N ASP A 290 -36.84 -11.66 -5.25
CA ASP A 290 -35.55 -11.42 -4.61
C ASP A 290 -34.61 -12.62 -4.82
N HIS A 291 -35.14 -13.85 -4.72
CA HIS A 291 -34.39 -15.08 -4.95
C HIS A 291 -33.85 -15.14 -6.38
N LYS A 292 -34.72 -14.97 -7.39
CA LYS A 292 -34.31 -14.97 -8.82
C LYS A 292 -33.32 -13.85 -9.14
N ARG A 293 -33.49 -12.69 -8.52
CA ARG A 293 -32.58 -11.55 -8.67
C ARG A 293 -31.19 -11.89 -8.12
N MET A 294 -31.13 -12.43 -6.91
CA MET A 294 -29.89 -12.85 -6.28
C MET A 294 -29.18 -13.94 -7.09
N ASP A 295 -29.89 -14.95 -7.59
CA ASP A 295 -29.33 -15.99 -8.47
C ASP A 295 -28.69 -15.40 -9.73
N ARG A 296 -29.39 -14.47 -10.38
CA ARG A 296 -28.88 -13.78 -11.57
C ARG A 296 -27.62 -12.98 -11.26
N ASN A 297 -27.61 -12.27 -10.13
CA ASN A 297 -26.48 -11.46 -9.70
C ASN A 297 -25.28 -12.38 -9.38
N LEU A 298 -25.46 -13.45 -8.61
CA LEU A 298 -24.42 -14.44 -8.30
C LEU A 298 -23.85 -15.10 -9.57
N LYS A 299 -24.71 -15.49 -10.52
CA LYS A 299 -24.30 -16.03 -11.82
C LYS A 299 -23.49 -15.03 -12.66
N SER A 300 -23.64 -13.73 -12.39
CA SER A 300 -22.84 -12.69 -13.05
C SER A 300 -21.50 -12.51 -12.34
N VAL A 301 -21.47 -12.60 -11.00
CA VAL A 301 -20.22 -12.58 -10.20
C VAL A 301 -19.28 -13.72 -10.58
N THR A 302 -19.80 -14.93 -10.86
CA THR A 302 -18.97 -16.06 -11.30
C THR A 302 -18.19 -15.78 -12.58
N LYS A 303 -18.65 -14.86 -13.43
CA LYS A 303 -17.95 -14.47 -14.66
C LYS A 303 -16.95 -13.34 -14.45
N MET A 304 -16.95 -12.72 -13.27
CA MET A 304 -16.21 -11.49 -12.97
C MET A 304 -15.33 -11.62 -11.72
N THR A 305 -14.80 -12.82 -11.42
CA THR A 305 -14.03 -13.08 -10.19
C THR A 305 -12.83 -12.15 -9.98
N LYS A 306 -12.29 -11.54 -11.04
CA LYS A 306 -11.22 -10.54 -11.00
C LYS A 306 -11.56 -9.30 -10.15
N ILE A 307 -12.82 -9.03 -9.88
CA ILE A 307 -13.28 -7.89 -9.05
C ILE A 307 -12.79 -7.99 -7.61
N PHE A 308 -12.51 -9.21 -7.16
CA PHE A 308 -11.95 -9.49 -5.85
C PHE A 308 -10.43 -9.39 -5.83
N ASN A 309 -9.75 -9.18 -6.97
CA ASN A 309 -8.29 -9.09 -7.00
C ASN A 309 -7.71 -8.06 -6.03
N PRO A 310 -8.27 -6.83 -5.89
CA PRO A 310 -7.80 -5.87 -4.89
C PRO A 310 -7.88 -6.41 -3.47
N MET A 311 -9.03 -7.01 -3.11
CA MET A 311 -9.25 -7.66 -1.83
C MET A 311 -8.27 -8.84 -1.61
N ILE A 312 -8.06 -9.68 -2.64
CA ILE A 312 -7.12 -10.81 -2.61
C ILE A 312 -5.68 -10.30 -2.44
N TRP A 313 -5.26 -9.28 -3.19
CA TRP A 313 -3.92 -8.70 -3.06
C TRP A 313 -3.72 -8.06 -1.70
N ARG A 314 -4.74 -7.38 -1.17
CA ARG A 314 -4.72 -6.81 0.17
C ARG A 314 -4.58 -7.89 1.23
N TRP A 315 -5.45 -8.90 1.24
CA TRP A 315 -5.35 -10.02 2.17
C TRP A 315 -4.03 -10.77 2.03
N LYS A 316 -3.50 -10.90 0.82
CA LYS A 316 -2.18 -11.49 0.56
C LYS A 316 -1.02 -10.60 1.04
N ASN A 317 -1.15 -9.29 1.05
CA ASN A 317 -0.05 -8.36 1.39
C ASN A 317 -0.09 -7.91 2.86
N GLU A 318 -1.29 -7.66 3.41
CA GLU A 318 -1.54 -7.15 4.76
C GLU A 318 -1.81 -8.27 5.77
N GLY A 319 -2.69 -9.22 5.42
CA GLY A 319 -3.03 -10.36 6.28
C GLY A 319 -2.25 -11.65 6.00
N GLN A 320 -1.49 -11.67 4.90
CA GLN A 320 -0.92 -12.85 4.22
C GLN A 320 -1.79 -14.10 4.24
N VAL A 321 -3.09 -13.88 4.08
CA VAL A 321 -4.06 -14.91 3.83
C VAL A 321 -4.09 -15.14 2.33
N LYS A 322 -3.91 -16.39 1.91
CA LYS A 322 -4.08 -16.72 0.49
C LYS A 322 -5.56 -16.99 0.27
N VAL A 323 -6.22 -16.01 -0.32
CA VAL A 323 -7.60 -16.11 -0.79
C VAL A 323 -7.60 -16.51 -2.25
N THR A 324 -8.33 -17.56 -2.59
CA THR A 324 -8.53 -18.02 -3.97
C THR A 324 -10.03 -18.15 -4.21
N ILE A 325 -10.53 -17.50 -5.26
CA ILE A 325 -11.93 -17.58 -5.66
C ILE A 325 -11.99 -18.38 -6.95
N THR A 326 -12.61 -19.56 -6.90
CA THR A 326 -12.75 -20.47 -8.04
C THR A 326 -14.20 -20.56 -8.47
N THR A 327 -14.44 -20.66 -9.76
CA THR A 327 -15.77 -20.96 -10.32
C THR A 327 -15.96 -22.46 -10.35
N GLY A 328 -17.02 -22.98 -9.71
CA GLY A 328 -17.34 -24.40 -9.78
C GLY A 328 -17.65 -24.82 -11.22
N VAL A 329 -17.05 -25.91 -11.70
CA VAL A 329 -17.35 -26.45 -13.04
C VAL A 329 -18.79 -26.96 -13.05
N GLY A 330 -19.68 -26.26 -13.75
CA GLY A 330 -21.11 -26.60 -13.86
C GLY A 330 -22.03 -25.99 -12.79
N ALA A 331 -21.49 -25.40 -11.72
CA ALA A 331 -22.27 -24.74 -10.67
C ALA A 331 -22.29 -23.22 -10.89
N ALA A 332 -23.46 -22.59 -10.75
CA ALA A 332 -23.60 -21.13 -10.75
C ALA A 332 -23.04 -20.48 -9.46
N THR A 333 -21.99 -21.07 -8.87
CA THR A 333 -21.42 -20.71 -7.55
C THR A 333 -19.94 -20.37 -7.68
N CYS A 334 -19.47 -19.50 -6.79
CA CYS A 334 -18.05 -19.25 -6.55
C CYS A 334 -17.65 -19.93 -5.26
N ASP A 335 -16.56 -20.69 -5.24
CA ASP A 335 -15.97 -21.20 -4.01
C ASP A 335 -14.84 -20.28 -3.56
N VAL A 336 -14.91 -19.86 -2.30
CA VAL A 336 -13.88 -19.04 -1.67
C VAL A 336 -13.02 -19.96 -0.82
N ASN A 337 -11.78 -20.16 -1.23
CA ASN A 337 -10.77 -20.92 -0.50
C ASN A 337 -9.84 -19.94 0.22
N ILE A 338 -9.62 -20.17 1.50
CA ILE A 338 -8.86 -19.28 2.38
C ILE A 338 -7.82 -20.13 3.12
N GLU A 339 -6.55 -19.84 2.87
CA GLU A 339 -5.44 -20.41 3.62
C GLU A 339 -4.91 -19.36 4.59
N GLY A 340 -5.17 -19.56 5.89
CA GLY A 340 -4.84 -18.64 6.96
C GLY A 340 -5.19 -19.18 8.35
N ARG A 341 -4.86 -18.42 9.41
CA ARG A 341 -5.34 -18.71 10.77
C ARG A 341 -6.86 -18.55 10.87
N ASP A 342 -7.48 -19.16 11.87
CA ASP A 342 -8.92 -19.12 12.03
C ASP A 342 -9.49 -17.71 12.24
N SER A 343 -8.81 -16.89 13.03
CA SER A 343 -9.16 -15.47 13.22
C SER A 343 -9.18 -14.68 11.90
N GLN A 344 -8.24 -14.97 11.01
CA GLN A 344 -8.15 -14.33 9.69
C GLN A 344 -9.21 -14.86 8.73
N TYR A 345 -9.51 -16.17 8.78
CA TYR A 345 -10.61 -16.77 8.02
C TYR A 345 -11.94 -16.09 8.31
N HIS A 346 -12.29 -15.90 9.58
CA HIS A 346 -13.53 -15.21 9.95
C HIS A 346 -13.55 -13.76 9.47
N SER A 347 -12.41 -13.07 9.46
CA SER A 347 -12.31 -11.70 8.97
C SER A 347 -12.57 -11.60 7.46
N VAL A 348 -11.96 -12.48 6.66
CA VAL A 348 -12.21 -12.56 5.21
C VAL A 348 -13.66 -12.97 4.93
N LYS A 349 -14.18 -13.96 5.67
CA LYS A 349 -15.56 -14.44 5.52
C LYS A 349 -16.57 -13.31 5.78
N ASN A 350 -16.38 -12.54 6.85
CA ASN A 350 -17.24 -11.41 7.19
C ASN A 350 -17.24 -10.34 6.09
N GLU A 351 -16.10 -10.08 5.45
CA GLU A 351 -16.02 -9.16 4.31
C GLU A 351 -16.80 -9.67 3.09
N ILE A 352 -16.64 -10.96 2.74
CA ILE A 352 -17.39 -11.58 1.64
C ILE A 352 -18.90 -11.63 1.95
N GLU A 353 -19.30 -11.90 3.18
CA GLU A 353 -20.71 -11.85 3.60
C GLU A 353 -21.26 -10.43 3.56
N SER A 354 -20.46 -9.42 3.89
CA SER A 354 -20.84 -8.01 3.71
C SER A 354 -21.12 -7.70 2.24
N PHE A 355 -20.24 -8.13 1.33
CA PHE A 355 -20.48 -8.04 -0.11
C PHE A 355 -21.77 -8.76 -0.53
N LYS A 356 -21.99 -9.98 -0.03
CA LYS A 356 -23.21 -10.77 -0.32
C LYS A 356 -24.48 -10.03 0.11
N ASN A 357 -24.44 -9.35 1.26
CA ASN A 357 -25.56 -8.54 1.72
C ASN A 357 -25.86 -7.36 0.79
N TRP A 358 -24.83 -6.65 0.30
CA TRP A 358 -25.02 -5.62 -0.73
C TRP A 358 -25.60 -6.18 -2.04
N LEU A 359 -25.19 -7.40 -2.41
CA LEU A 359 -25.65 -8.05 -3.63
C LEU A 359 -27.15 -8.37 -3.62
N LYS A 360 -27.72 -8.67 -2.43
CA LYS A 360 -29.17 -8.94 -2.24
C LYS A 360 -30.04 -7.75 -2.62
N ASP A 361 -29.57 -6.55 -2.27
CA ASP A 361 -30.29 -5.29 -2.47
C ASP A 361 -30.05 -4.69 -3.88
N SER A 362 -29.07 -5.22 -4.62
CA SER A 362 -28.75 -4.78 -5.98
C SER A 362 -29.81 -5.22 -6.97
N ALA A 363 -30.31 -4.29 -7.80
CA ALA A 363 -31.25 -4.61 -8.87
C ALA A 363 -30.58 -5.41 -9.98
N VAL A 364 -29.39 -4.98 -10.41
CA VAL A 364 -28.52 -5.56 -11.43
C VAL A 364 -27.09 -5.40 -10.95
N ILE A 365 -26.13 -6.19 -11.43
CA ILE A 365 -24.71 -5.85 -11.25
C ILE A 365 -24.08 -5.40 -12.56
N ARG A 366 -23.21 -4.39 -12.46
CA ARG A 366 -22.48 -3.87 -13.62
C ARG A 366 -21.25 -4.70 -13.88
N HIS A 367 -20.86 -4.81 -15.15
CA HIS A 367 -19.51 -5.25 -15.46
C HIS A 367 -18.53 -4.13 -15.11
N PRO A 368 -17.37 -4.43 -14.50
CA PRO A 368 -16.34 -3.42 -14.21
C PRO A 368 -15.96 -2.61 -15.45
N ASP A 369 -15.96 -3.26 -16.61
CA ASP A 369 -15.61 -2.65 -17.91
C ASP A 369 -16.80 -1.99 -18.63
N ALA A 370 -17.99 -1.92 -18.02
CA ALA A 370 -19.15 -1.22 -18.58
C ALA A 370 -19.05 0.32 -18.42
N ILE A 371 -17.82 0.85 -18.46
CA ILE A 371 -17.48 2.24 -18.18
C ILE A 371 -18.01 3.12 -19.33
N VAL A 372 -18.67 4.23 -18.98
CA VAL A 372 -18.94 5.30 -19.94
C VAL A 372 -17.67 6.11 -20.08
N LEU A 373 -16.97 5.93 -21.21
CA LEU A 373 -15.74 6.69 -21.49
C LEU A 373 -15.95 8.19 -21.25
N PRO A 374 -15.03 8.87 -20.54
CA PRO A 374 -15.09 10.31 -20.34
C PRO A 374 -15.23 11.07 -21.65
N ARG A 375 -16.02 12.15 -21.63
CA ARG A 375 -16.27 12.97 -22.82
C ARG A 375 -16.11 14.43 -22.54
N ILE A 376 -15.66 15.14 -23.57
CA ILE A 376 -15.67 16.60 -23.59
C ILE A 376 -17.12 17.07 -23.69
N ILE A 377 -17.46 18.10 -22.91
CA ILE A 377 -18.72 18.82 -23.04
C ILE A 377 -18.87 19.34 -24.48
N LYS A 378 -20.02 19.08 -25.12
CA LYS A 378 -20.25 19.49 -26.51
C LYS A 378 -20.36 21.01 -26.67
N GLN A 379 -20.03 21.50 -27.85
CA GLN A 379 -20.41 22.84 -28.29
C GLN A 379 -21.93 22.90 -28.47
N PRO A 380 -22.64 23.97 -28.05
CA PRO A 380 -22.12 25.30 -27.66
C PRO A 380 -21.81 25.50 -26.16
N MET A 381 -22.24 24.59 -25.27
CA MET A 381 -22.13 24.78 -23.81
C MET A 381 -20.68 24.86 -23.34
N ARG A 382 -19.75 24.18 -24.02
CA ARG A 382 -18.33 24.15 -23.66
C ARG A 382 -17.72 25.53 -23.39
N LYS A 383 -18.10 26.57 -24.15
CA LYS A 383 -17.56 27.93 -23.98
C LYS A 383 -17.83 28.52 -22.58
N SER A 384 -18.92 28.12 -21.93
CA SER A 384 -19.28 28.55 -20.57
C SER A 384 -18.83 27.57 -19.48
N CYS A 385 -17.98 26.59 -19.82
CA CYS A 385 -17.49 25.54 -18.92
C CYS A 385 -15.96 25.45 -18.90
N LEU A 386 -15.23 26.47 -19.37
CA LEU A 386 -13.76 26.45 -19.37
C LEU A 386 -13.18 26.39 -17.95
N ASP A 387 -13.86 26.99 -16.98
CA ASP A 387 -13.50 26.93 -15.56
C ASP A 387 -13.68 25.52 -14.97
N ILE A 388 -14.64 24.75 -15.49
CA ILE A 388 -14.82 23.34 -15.15
C ILE A 388 -13.65 22.52 -15.71
N GLU A 389 -13.26 22.74 -16.97
CA GLU A 389 -12.08 22.07 -17.55
C GLU A 389 -10.80 22.37 -16.76
N GLU A 390 -10.62 23.60 -16.29
CA GLU A 390 -9.50 23.96 -15.41
C GLU A 390 -9.51 23.14 -14.10
N ARG A 391 -10.64 23.06 -13.41
CA ARG A 391 -10.76 22.25 -12.17
C ARG A 391 -10.61 20.75 -12.41
N ILE A 392 -11.07 20.23 -13.55
CA ILE A 392 -10.81 18.83 -13.96
C ILE A 392 -9.30 18.61 -14.08
N SER A 393 -8.57 19.51 -14.74
CA SER A 393 -7.12 19.39 -14.92
C SER A 393 -6.35 19.38 -13.61
N HIS A 394 -6.82 20.10 -12.58
CA HIS A 394 -6.21 20.08 -11.25
C HIS A 394 -6.20 18.66 -10.66
N VAL A 395 -7.23 17.86 -10.91
CA VAL A 395 -7.34 16.51 -10.35
C VAL A 395 -6.72 15.45 -11.25
N THR A 396 -6.80 15.63 -12.57
CA THR A 396 -6.56 14.53 -13.54
C THR A 396 -5.23 14.63 -14.30
N ASP A 397 -4.56 15.80 -14.33
CA ASP A 397 -3.30 15.95 -15.06
C ASP A 397 -2.13 15.28 -14.31
N SER A 398 -1.66 14.13 -14.80
CA SER A 398 -0.55 13.41 -14.18
C SER A 398 0.80 14.13 -14.28
N LYS A 399 0.91 15.17 -15.09
CA LYS A 399 2.15 15.95 -15.29
C LYS A 399 2.35 17.06 -14.27
N ARG A 400 1.37 17.31 -13.38
CA ARG A 400 1.52 18.31 -12.32
C ARG A 400 2.76 18.04 -11.45
N THR A 401 3.54 19.09 -11.23
CA THR A 401 4.76 19.06 -10.44
C THR A 401 4.47 19.31 -8.95
N THR A 402 5.47 19.09 -8.10
CA THR A 402 5.36 19.44 -6.67
C THR A 402 5.10 20.93 -6.44
N ILE A 403 5.57 21.80 -7.36
CA ILE A 403 5.32 23.24 -7.29
C ILE A 403 3.83 23.53 -7.55
N ASP A 404 3.23 22.86 -8.55
CA ASP A 404 1.82 23.04 -8.89
C ASP A 404 0.90 22.63 -7.74
N LEU A 405 1.27 21.58 -6.99
CA LEU A 405 0.52 21.09 -5.84
C LEU A 405 0.69 21.99 -4.60
N TRP A 406 1.84 22.66 -4.46
CA TRP A 406 2.16 23.48 -3.29
C TRP A 406 1.16 24.62 -3.08
N ASN A 407 0.71 25.25 -4.17
CA ASN A 407 -0.25 26.35 -4.11
C ASN A 407 -1.59 25.91 -3.50
N GLY A 408 -2.07 24.71 -3.81
CA GLY A 408 -3.29 24.14 -3.25
C GLY A 408 -3.15 23.65 -1.81
N LEU A 409 -1.92 23.33 -1.37
CA LEU A 409 -1.62 22.84 -0.03
C LEU A 409 -1.35 23.96 0.98
N ARG A 410 -0.54 24.95 0.62
CA ARG A 410 0.01 25.98 1.53
C ARG A 410 0.17 27.38 0.94
N GLY A 411 -0.27 27.59 -0.30
CA GLY A 411 -0.31 28.94 -0.86
C GLY A 411 -1.22 29.85 -0.04
N SER A 412 -1.12 31.17 -0.25
CA SER A 412 -2.07 32.13 0.31
C SER A 412 -3.52 31.87 -0.10
N LYS A 413 -3.74 31.08 -1.16
CA LYS A 413 -5.03 30.64 -1.68
C LYS A 413 -5.43 29.23 -1.24
N ALA A 414 -4.68 28.56 -0.37
CA ALA A 414 -5.00 27.21 0.06
C ALA A 414 -6.32 27.21 0.87
N THR A 415 -7.30 26.47 0.38
CA THR A 415 -8.58 26.22 1.04
C THR A 415 -8.74 24.73 1.31
N ARG A 416 -9.82 24.37 2.01
CA ARG A 416 -10.22 22.96 2.17
C ARG A 416 -10.37 22.26 0.82
N GLU A 417 -11.02 22.91 -0.14
CA GLU A 417 -11.36 22.35 -1.44
C GLU A 417 -10.13 22.22 -2.34
N THR A 418 -9.20 23.18 -2.33
CA THR A 418 -7.92 23.03 -3.05
C THR A 418 -7.05 21.93 -2.46
N ARG A 419 -7.16 21.65 -1.15
CA ARG A 419 -6.51 20.49 -0.52
C ARG A 419 -7.20 19.18 -0.88
N MET A 420 -8.53 19.17 -0.99
CA MET A 420 -9.29 18.05 -1.56
C MET A 420 -8.87 17.76 -3.01
N GLU A 421 -8.67 18.78 -3.86
CA GLU A 421 -8.13 18.61 -5.22
C GLU A 421 -6.77 17.92 -5.22
N VAL A 422 -5.88 18.29 -4.29
CA VAL A 422 -4.55 17.66 -4.19
C VAL A 422 -4.67 16.20 -3.74
N VAL A 423 -5.54 15.88 -2.78
CA VAL A 423 -5.79 14.48 -2.38
C VAL A 423 -6.41 13.67 -3.52
N ALA A 424 -7.40 14.23 -4.20
CA ALA A 424 -8.02 13.66 -5.38
C ALA A 424 -6.97 13.41 -6.48
N TRP A 425 -6.07 14.37 -6.72
CA TRP A 425 -4.96 14.22 -7.66
C TRP A 425 -4.02 13.08 -7.25
N ILE A 426 -3.69 12.94 -5.97
CA ILE A 426 -2.85 11.83 -5.51
C ILE A 426 -3.52 10.49 -5.86
N VAL A 427 -4.77 10.29 -5.46
CA VAL A 427 -5.45 9.00 -5.69
C VAL A 427 -5.68 8.72 -7.18
N VAL A 428 -6.07 9.71 -7.97
CA VAL A 428 -6.31 9.55 -9.41
C VAL A 428 -4.99 9.36 -10.17
N CYS A 429 -4.03 10.28 -10.03
CA CYS A 429 -2.85 10.30 -10.87
C CYS A 429 -1.74 9.34 -10.42
N GLN A 430 -1.59 9.11 -9.11
CA GLN A 430 -0.54 8.24 -8.55
C GLN A 430 -1.01 6.82 -8.29
N PHE A 431 -2.31 6.63 -8.04
CA PHE A 431 -2.89 5.32 -7.68
C PHE A 431 -3.94 4.81 -8.67
N GLU A 432 -4.28 5.57 -9.72
CA GLU A 432 -5.25 5.17 -10.75
C GLU A 432 -6.64 4.84 -10.15
N CYS A 433 -7.01 5.55 -9.07
CA CYS A 433 -8.38 5.53 -8.56
C CYS A 433 -9.29 6.40 -9.41
N HIS A 434 -10.60 6.17 -9.29
CA HIS A 434 -11.64 6.99 -9.92
C HIS A 434 -12.34 7.79 -8.82
N VAL A 435 -12.50 9.10 -9.00
CA VAL A 435 -13.22 9.96 -8.05
C VAL A 435 -14.61 10.24 -8.60
N GLU A 436 -15.64 10.10 -7.78
CA GLU A 436 -17.04 10.30 -8.21
C GLU A 436 -17.89 11.07 -7.18
N GLY A 437 -19.15 11.33 -7.54
CA GLY A 437 -20.17 11.73 -6.58
C GLY A 437 -20.10 13.19 -6.15
N GLY A 438 -20.20 13.43 -4.84
CA GLY A 438 -20.45 14.75 -4.26
C GLY A 438 -19.37 15.79 -4.56
N PHE A 439 -18.09 15.40 -4.52
CA PHE A 439 -16.98 16.29 -4.85
C PHE A 439 -17.00 16.75 -6.31
N VAL A 440 -17.25 15.83 -7.25
CA VAL A 440 -17.31 16.17 -8.68
C VAL A 440 -18.50 17.09 -8.96
N ARG A 441 -19.66 16.77 -8.37
CA ARG A 441 -20.88 17.58 -8.49
C ARG A 441 -20.71 18.97 -7.90
N ASP A 442 -20.38 19.04 -6.61
CA ASP A 442 -20.43 20.29 -5.85
C ASP A 442 -19.25 21.18 -6.18
N TRP A 443 -18.02 20.65 -6.24
CA TRP A 443 -16.82 21.47 -6.38
C TRP A 443 -16.37 21.60 -7.84
N ILE A 444 -16.18 20.48 -8.54
CA ILE A 444 -15.61 20.50 -9.89
C ILE A 444 -16.57 21.16 -10.89
N VAL A 445 -17.84 20.76 -10.89
CA VAL A 445 -18.85 21.33 -11.80
C VAL A 445 -19.53 22.55 -11.21
N GLY A 446 -20.10 22.43 -10.00
CA GLY A 446 -20.92 23.48 -9.38
C GLY A 446 -20.13 24.64 -8.77
N HIS A 447 -18.86 24.45 -8.42
CA HIS A 447 -18.05 25.41 -7.66
C HIS A 447 -18.73 25.89 -6.36
N TYR A 448 -19.51 25.02 -5.72
CA TYR A 448 -20.24 25.27 -4.49
C TYR A 448 -19.37 25.04 -3.25
N GLN A 449 -19.49 25.96 -2.30
CA GLN A 449 -18.87 25.86 -0.98
C GLN A 449 -19.89 26.19 0.10
N ALA A 450 -19.91 25.37 1.16
CA ALA A 450 -20.65 25.68 2.38
C ALA A 450 -19.87 25.14 3.57
N ARG A 451 -19.84 25.93 4.66
CA ARG A 451 -19.10 25.63 5.88
C ARG A 451 -19.94 26.02 7.09
N PRO A 452 -20.04 25.16 8.12
CA PRO A 452 -20.69 25.53 9.37
C PRO A 452 -19.98 26.73 10.02
N ALA A 453 -20.72 27.52 10.78
CA ALA A 453 -20.12 28.55 11.62
C ALA A 453 -19.25 27.92 12.72
N GLY A 454 -18.22 28.64 13.17
CA GLY A 454 -17.33 28.20 14.25
C GLY A 454 -15.99 27.61 13.78
N ASN A 455 -15.30 26.94 14.70
CA ASN A 455 -13.97 26.40 14.46
C ASN A 455 -14.06 25.09 13.63
N PRO A 456 -13.24 24.90 12.59
CA PRO A 456 -13.26 23.68 11.80
C PRO A 456 -13.15 22.36 12.58
N SER A 457 -12.47 22.37 13.73
CA SER A 457 -12.36 21.18 14.58
C SER A 457 -13.70 20.70 15.16
N THR A 458 -14.72 21.56 15.22
CA THR A 458 -16.06 21.19 15.72
C THR A 458 -16.95 20.60 14.63
N TRP A 459 -16.46 20.47 13.40
CA TRP A 459 -17.23 19.91 12.28
C TRP A 459 -17.18 18.38 12.22
N VAL A 460 -16.40 17.74 13.10
CA VAL A 460 -16.24 16.29 13.18
C VAL A 460 -16.96 15.75 14.41
N THR A 461 -17.76 14.70 14.21
CA THR A 461 -18.32 13.85 15.26
C THR A 461 -17.85 12.42 15.05
N TYR A 462 -18.02 11.55 16.04
CA TYR A 462 -17.59 10.15 15.96
C TYR A 462 -18.74 9.21 16.33
N ARG A 463 -18.86 8.11 15.59
CA ARG A 463 -19.70 6.95 15.95
C ARG A 463 -18.85 5.71 16.17
N THR A 464 -19.29 4.80 17.04
CA THR A 464 -18.60 3.52 17.23
C THR A 464 -19.13 2.48 16.24
N ASN A 465 -18.25 1.79 15.51
CA ASN A 465 -18.65 0.66 14.64
C ASN A 465 -18.80 -0.66 15.42
N THR A 466 -19.20 -1.74 14.74
CA THR A 466 -19.37 -3.07 15.34
C THR A 466 -18.06 -3.69 15.84
N ALA A 467 -16.91 -3.22 15.36
CA ALA A 467 -15.59 -3.63 15.84
C ALA A 467 -15.10 -2.81 17.05
N GLY A 468 -15.86 -1.80 17.48
CA GLY A 468 -15.48 -0.90 18.57
C GLY A 468 -14.63 0.31 18.14
N ASP A 469 -14.33 0.46 16.85
CA ASP A 469 -13.54 1.58 16.34
C ASP A 469 -14.39 2.85 16.25
N GLN A 470 -13.74 4.00 16.48
CA GLN A 470 -14.34 5.32 16.25
C GLN A 470 -14.29 5.67 14.77
N VAL A 471 -15.46 5.84 14.16
CA VAL A 471 -15.65 6.23 12.77
C VAL A 471 -16.03 7.71 12.71
N PRO A 472 -15.26 8.54 11.99
CA PRO A 472 -15.55 9.96 11.87
C PRO A 472 -16.78 10.22 11.02
N GLU A 473 -17.52 11.26 11.36
CA GLU A 473 -18.64 11.80 10.59
C GLU A 473 -18.50 13.32 10.51
N LEU A 474 -18.67 13.87 9.30
CA LEU A 474 -18.63 15.31 9.08
C LEU A 474 -20.01 15.95 9.14
N SER A 475 -20.04 17.21 9.56
CA SER A 475 -21.25 18.04 9.49
C SER A 475 -21.88 17.98 8.09
N LYS A 476 -23.20 17.74 8.06
CA LYS A 476 -23.97 17.64 6.82
C LYS A 476 -24.07 18.98 6.06
N GLU A 477 -23.71 20.10 6.69
CA GLU A 477 -23.66 21.43 6.09
C GLU A 477 -22.41 21.63 5.22
N LEU A 478 -21.37 20.80 5.38
CA LEU A 478 -20.14 20.92 4.58
C LEU A 478 -20.39 20.53 3.12
N VAL A 479 -19.97 21.40 2.20
CA VAL A 479 -20.05 21.20 0.74
C VAL A 479 -18.72 21.62 0.10
N PRO A 480 -18.06 20.73 -0.69
CA PRO A 480 -18.29 19.28 -0.80
C PRO A 480 -18.03 18.58 0.55
N THR A 481 -18.65 17.43 0.84
CA THR A 481 -18.46 16.76 2.15
C THR A 481 -17.22 15.87 2.17
N ASP A 482 -17.08 15.03 1.16
CA ASP A 482 -16.16 13.89 1.09
C ASP A 482 -15.66 13.64 -0.35
N LEU A 483 -14.61 12.84 -0.45
CA LEU A 483 -14.09 12.27 -1.70
C LEU A 483 -14.49 10.79 -1.77
N ASP A 484 -15.36 10.43 -2.71
CA ASP A 484 -15.70 9.03 -3.00
C ASP A 484 -14.76 8.47 -4.07
N CYS A 485 -13.83 7.59 -3.67
CA CYS A 485 -12.75 7.10 -4.53
C CYS A 485 -12.85 5.58 -4.72
N HIS A 486 -13.01 5.11 -5.94
CA HIS A 486 -12.95 3.68 -6.26
C HIS A 486 -11.52 3.24 -6.47
N LEU A 487 -11.14 2.15 -5.80
CA LEU A 487 -9.84 1.52 -6.00
C LEU A 487 -9.73 0.91 -7.41
N PRO A 488 -8.52 0.81 -7.99
CA PRO A 488 -8.33 0.20 -9.29
C PRO A 488 -8.62 -1.32 -9.27
N VAL A 489 -9.38 -1.81 -10.25
CA VAL A 489 -9.70 -3.25 -10.40
C VAL A 489 -8.48 -4.07 -10.80
N HIS A 490 -7.60 -3.49 -11.63
CA HIS A 490 -6.49 -4.20 -12.28
C HIS A 490 -5.13 -3.95 -11.63
N LYS A 491 -5.08 -3.21 -10.52
CA LYS A 491 -3.82 -2.83 -9.88
C LYS A 491 -3.91 -2.89 -8.36
N TYR A 492 -2.81 -3.28 -7.72
CA TYR A 492 -2.73 -3.24 -6.26
C TYR A 492 -2.64 -1.79 -5.77
N PHE A 493 -3.58 -1.40 -4.93
CA PHE A 493 -3.51 -0.15 -4.19
C PHE A 493 -2.56 -0.31 -2.99
N ASP A 494 -1.36 0.25 -3.10
CA ASP A 494 -0.38 0.27 -2.02
C ASP A 494 -0.77 1.35 -1.02
N LEU A 495 -1.57 0.97 -0.02
CA LEU A 495 -2.05 1.85 1.04
C LEU A 495 -0.88 2.61 1.66
N ASP A 496 0.18 1.91 2.09
CA ASP A 496 1.35 2.52 2.72
C ASP A 496 2.01 3.61 1.86
N LYS A 497 2.11 3.38 0.56
CA LYS A 497 2.63 4.38 -0.37
C LYS A 497 1.69 5.58 -0.47
N PHE A 498 0.37 5.38 -0.49
CA PHE A 498 -0.61 6.47 -0.50
C PHE A 498 -0.50 7.32 0.76
N LEU A 499 -0.43 6.62 1.88
CA LEU A 499 -0.19 7.12 3.21
C LEU A 499 1.13 7.97 3.26
N ASP A 500 2.21 7.51 2.63
CA ASP A 500 3.47 8.28 2.46
C ASP A 500 3.29 9.58 1.66
N PHE A 501 2.46 9.57 0.61
CA PHE A 501 2.16 10.77 -0.17
C PHE A 501 1.43 11.82 0.67
N LEU A 502 0.41 11.43 1.43
CA LEU A 502 -0.29 12.34 2.35
C LEU A 502 0.69 13.01 3.32
N HIS A 503 1.59 12.22 3.90
CA HIS A 503 2.61 12.73 4.82
C HIS A 503 3.63 13.65 4.13
N LYS A 504 4.13 13.26 2.95
CA LYS A 504 5.04 14.09 2.12
C LYS A 504 4.45 15.48 1.87
N TYR A 505 3.14 15.56 1.66
CA TYR A 505 2.43 16.81 1.41
C TYR A 505 1.90 17.50 2.68
N GLN A 506 2.17 16.94 3.86
CA GLN A 506 1.68 17.41 5.17
C GLN A 506 0.16 17.59 5.18
N ILE A 507 -0.53 16.54 4.73
CA ILE A 507 -1.95 16.34 4.96
C ILE A 507 -2.06 15.47 6.21
N GLU A 508 -2.72 16.00 7.23
CA GLU A 508 -3.00 15.24 8.45
C GLU A 508 -4.04 14.17 8.11
N TYR A 509 -3.96 13.01 8.75
CA TYR A 509 -4.90 11.93 8.48
C TYR A 509 -5.11 11.05 9.71
N SER A 510 -6.29 10.47 9.79
CA SER A 510 -6.58 9.23 10.51
C SER A 510 -7.46 8.38 9.60
N TYR A 511 -7.47 7.06 9.78
CA TYR A 511 -8.36 6.20 9.00
C TYR A 511 -8.81 4.97 9.78
N VAL A 512 -10.01 4.52 9.44
CA VAL A 512 -10.65 3.30 9.96
C VAL A 512 -11.09 2.43 8.78
N ARG A 513 -11.06 1.11 8.97
CA ARG A 513 -11.54 0.15 7.96
C ARG A 513 -12.94 -0.32 8.35
N GLU A 514 -13.89 -0.20 7.43
CA GLU A 514 -15.20 -0.83 7.57
C GLU A 514 -15.44 -1.78 6.40
N GLY A 515 -15.27 -3.09 6.61
CA GLY A 515 -15.69 -4.19 5.71
C GLY A 515 -15.27 -4.08 4.23
N TRP A 516 -15.83 -3.14 3.50
CA TRP A 516 -15.68 -2.83 2.07
C TRP A 516 -15.01 -1.48 1.70
N ARG A 517 -14.73 -0.59 2.66
CA ARG A 517 -13.99 0.67 2.40
C ARG A 517 -13.00 1.05 3.50
N TYR A 518 -12.08 1.94 3.17
CA TYR A 518 -11.30 2.72 4.13
C TYR A 518 -11.91 4.11 4.24
N ILE A 519 -12.19 4.56 5.46
CA ILE A 519 -12.71 5.89 5.74
C ILE A 519 -11.56 6.71 6.30
N PHE A 520 -11.19 7.77 5.60
CA PHE A 520 -10.17 8.72 6.01
C PHE A 520 -10.81 9.99 6.54
N LEU A 521 -10.33 10.46 7.69
CA LEU A 521 -10.47 11.85 8.11
C LEU A 521 -9.16 12.56 7.81
N LEU A 522 -9.22 13.64 7.07
CA LEU A 522 -8.07 14.40 6.61
C LEU A 522 -8.15 15.81 7.20
N ASP A 523 -7.00 16.34 7.64
CA ASP A 523 -6.85 17.73 8.08
C ASP A 523 -7.79 18.15 9.24
N GLU A 524 -8.03 17.24 10.19
CA GLU A 524 -8.86 17.46 11.40
C GLU A 524 -8.50 18.75 12.15
N HIS A 525 -7.21 19.06 12.26
CA HIS A 525 -6.73 20.22 13.00
C HIS A 525 -6.12 21.30 12.10
N ALA A 526 -6.19 21.13 10.78
CA ALA A 526 -5.68 22.13 9.86
C ALA A 526 -6.59 23.36 9.85
N LYS A 527 -5.99 24.55 9.67
CA LYS A 527 -6.73 25.83 9.56
C LYS A 527 -7.71 25.86 8.40
N THR A 528 -7.44 25.10 7.34
CA THR A 528 -8.34 24.97 6.18
C THR A 528 -9.61 24.19 6.52
N GLY A 529 -9.55 23.32 7.52
CA GLY A 529 -10.65 22.50 8.00
C GLY A 529 -10.69 21.08 7.43
N PRO A 530 -11.40 20.16 8.13
CA PRO A 530 -11.40 18.74 7.83
C PRO A 530 -12.20 18.37 6.60
N PHE A 531 -11.82 17.27 5.95
CA PHE A 531 -12.63 16.60 4.95
C PHE A 531 -12.45 15.08 5.05
N MET A 532 -13.41 14.33 4.50
CA MET A 532 -13.33 12.86 4.48
C MET A 532 -12.99 12.34 3.09
N MET A 533 -12.46 11.12 3.06
CA MET A 533 -12.28 10.37 1.83
C MET A 533 -12.60 8.90 2.07
N ASP A 534 -13.42 8.33 1.21
CA ASP A 534 -13.69 6.90 1.18
C ASP A 534 -12.89 6.25 0.04
N LEU A 535 -12.06 5.26 0.38
CA LEU A 535 -11.48 4.35 -0.60
C LEU A 535 -12.34 3.08 -0.66
N ILE A 536 -13.09 2.92 -1.75
CA ILE A 536 -14.12 1.90 -1.93
C ILE A 536 -13.53 0.70 -2.69
N GLU A 537 -13.74 -0.51 -2.17
CA GLU A 537 -13.27 -1.75 -2.80
C GLU A 537 -14.07 -2.07 -4.07
N PRO A 538 -13.44 -2.55 -5.16
CA PRO A 538 -14.13 -2.62 -6.46
C PRO A 538 -15.20 -3.70 -6.54
N HIS A 539 -15.12 -4.73 -5.71
CA HIS A 539 -16.17 -5.75 -5.62
C HIS A 539 -17.49 -5.17 -5.07
N VAL A 540 -17.45 -4.10 -4.26
CA VAL A 540 -18.66 -3.40 -3.80
C VAL A 540 -19.11 -2.33 -4.80
N ALA A 541 -18.22 -1.74 -5.59
CA ALA A 541 -18.61 -0.78 -6.62
C ALA A 541 -19.66 -1.32 -7.60
N LEU A 542 -19.68 -2.64 -7.86
CA LEU A 542 -20.63 -3.28 -8.79
C LEU A 542 -22.06 -3.37 -8.25
N THR A 543 -22.23 -3.27 -6.92
CA THR A 543 -23.54 -3.24 -6.26
C THR A 543 -24.11 -1.82 -6.20
N HIS A 544 -23.33 -0.80 -6.60
CA HIS A 544 -23.81 0.58 -6.79
C HIS A 544 -24.51 0.73 -8.15
N ASP A 545 -25.47 -0.15 -8.42
CA ASP A 545 -26.14 -0.26 -9.70
C ASP A 545 -27.18 0.85 -9.94
N ARG A 546 -27.66 1.48 -8.88
CA ARG A 546 -28.57 2.63 -8.94
C ARG A 546 -27.86 3.89 -8.49
N ILE A 547 -28.00 4.94 -9.30
CA ILE A 547 -27.67 6.29 -8.88
C ILE A 547 -28.93 6.88 -8.24
N ASP A 548 -28.77 7.61 -7.14
CA ASP A 548 -29.91 8.30 -6.53
C ASP A 548 -30.38 9.47 -7.41
N PHE A 549 -29.45 10.33 -7.82
CA PHE A 549 -29.69 11.57 -8.57
C PHE A 549 -28.81 11.63 -9.80
N ASP A 550 -29.34 12.12 -10.92
CA ASP A 550 -28.58 12.37 -12.15
C ASP A 550 -27.27 13.15 -11.92
N VAL A 551 -27.31 14.15 -11.05
CA VAL A 551 -26.15 14.99 -10.67
C VAL A 551 -25.07 14.25 -9.86
N ASN A 552 -25.31 13.01 -9.42
CA ASN A 552 -24.32 12.13 -8.78
C ASN A 552 -23.69 11.12 -9.75
N ASN A 553 -23.96 11.25 -11.05
CA ASN A 553 -23.48 10.34 -12.08
C ASN A 553 -22.09 10.72 -12.62
N LEU A 554 -21.47 11.81 -12.18
CA LEU A 554 -20.19 12.27 -12.74
C LEU A 554 -18.99 11.62 -12.06
N SER A 555 -17.93 11.37 -12.84
CA SER A 555 -16.64 10.85 -12.37
C SER A 555 -15.45 11.55 -13.06
N LEU A 556 -14.28 11.43 -12.43
CA LEU A 556 -12.99 11.91 -12.94
C LEU A 556 -11.98 10.77 -13.01
N GLU A 557 -11.20 10.78 -14.08
CA GLU A 557 -10.23 9.74 -14.42
C GLU A 557 -8.90 10.36 -14.86
N LYS A 558 -7.81 9.62 -14.66
CA LYS A 558 -6.45 10.10 -14.94
C LYS A 558 -6.27 10.49 -16.42
N ASP A 559 -5.58 11.61 -16.63
CA ASP A 559 -5.18 12.20 -17.93
C ASP A 559 -6.33 12.63 -18.86
N TYR A 560 -7.58 12.51 -18.41
CA TYR A 560 -8.78 13.10 -19.03
C TYR A 560 -8.97 14.55 -18.56
N THR A 561 -8.03 15.41 -18.94
CA THR A 561 -7.89 16.78 -18.40
C THR A 561 -9.02 17.75 -18.75
N LYS A 562 -9.92 17.38 -19.68
CA LYS A 562 -11.02 18.24 -20.16
C LYS A 562 -12.35 17.48 -20.26
N GLU A 563 -12.38 16.25 -19.78
CA GLU A 563 -13.48 15.33 -19.96
C GLU A 563 -14.12 14.95 -18.62
N LEU A 564 -15.44 14.76 -18.64
CA LEU A 564 -16.18 14.21 -17.51
C LEU A 564 -16.59 12.78 -17.84
N GLY A 565 -16.30 11.86 -16.92
CA GLY A 565 -16.81 10.49 -16.93
C GLY A 565 -18.25 10.43 -16.42
N MET A 566 -18.93 9.35 -16.78
CA MET A 566 -20.23 9.00 -16.18
C MET A 566 -20.18 7.59 -15.58
N ARG A 567 -20.72 7.42 -14.38
CA ARG A 567 -20.83 6.12 -13.71
C ARG A 567 -21.74 5.18 -14.49
N VAL A 568 -22.77 5.76 -15.11
CA VAL A 568 -23.88 5.07 -15.76
C VAL A 568 -24.25 5.76 -17.06
N ASP A 569 -24.43 4.97 -18.11
CA ASP A 569 -25.01 5.49 -19.35
C ASP A 569 -26.52 5.68 -19.19
N THR A 570 -26.94 6.91 -18.95
CA THR A 570 -28.35 7.33 -18.84
C THR A 570 -28.96 7.75 -20.19
N ARG A 571 -28.21 7.66 -21.29
CA ARG A 571 -28.67 8.01 -22.65
C ARG A 571 -29.72 7.06 -23.23
N PRO A 572 -29.72 5.74 -22.95
CA PRO A 572 -30.77 4.85 -23.45
C PRO A 572 -32.16 5.35 -23.02
N ARG A 573 -33.10 5.35 -23.97
CA ARG A 573 -34.51 5.70 -23.71
C ARG A 573 -35.10 4.79 -22.61
N PRO A 574 -36.06 5.26 -21.81
CA PRO A 574 -36.82 6.52 -21.94
C PRO A 574 -36.22 7.77 -21.27
N TYR A 575 -35.02 7.68 -20.69
CA TYR A 575 -34.54 8.67 -19.71
C TYR A 575 -33.67 9.77 -20.30
N SER A 576 -32.81 9.45 -21.27
CA SER A 576 -31.99 10.35 -22.09
C SER A 576 -31.39 11.58 -21.39
N ILE A 577 -30.97 11.46 -20.12
CA ILE A 577 -30.20 12.53 -19.47
C ILE A 577 -28.76 12.41 -19.96
N ASP A 578 -28.32 13.36 -20.77
CA ASP A 578 -26.95 13.44 -21.26
C ASP A 578 -26.04 14.25 -20.31
N LEU A 579 -24.74 14.27 -20.62
CA LEU A 579 -23.74 14.96 -19.80
C LEU A 579 -24.07 16.46 -19.70
N GLU A 580 -24.50 17.06 -20.80
CA GLU A 580 -24.84 18.47 -20.87
C GLU A 580 -26.01 18.82 -19.93
N ALA A 581 -27.08 18.02 -19.94
CA ALA A 581 -28.21 18.18 -19.02
C ALA A 581 -27.78 18.04 -17.55
N ILE A 582 -26.90 17.09 -17.22
CA ILE A 582 -26.39 16.91 -15.85
C ILE A 582 -25.62 18.16 -15.40
N VAL A 583 -24.71 18.67 -16.25
CA VAL A 583 -23.94 19.88 -15.93
C VAL A 583 -24.84 21.09 -15.76
N ASP A 584 -25.86 21.24 -16.60
CA ASP A 584 -26.83 22.34 -16.49
C ASP A 584 -27.66 22.23 -15.21
N ASN A 585 -28.14 21.03 -14.88
CA ASN A 585 -28.83 20.75 -13.62
C ASN A 585 -27.95 21.10 -12.42
N ILE A 586 -26.66 20.74 -12.44
CA ILE A 586 -25.72 21.10 -11.38
C ILE A 586 -25.61 22.62 -11.26
N LYS A 587 -25.40 23.35 -12.36
CA LYS A 587 -25.27 24.82 -12.35
C LYS A 587 -26.50 25.55 -11.82
N HIS A 588 -27.69 24.97 -12.00
CA HIS A 588 -28.96 25.51 -11.50
C HIS A 588 -29.43 24.89 -10.17
N LYS A 589 -28.62 24.02 -9.55
CA LYS A 589 -28.99 23.22 -8.36
C LYS A 589 -30.30 22.43 -8.55
N HIS A 590 -30.57 21.96 -9.76
CA HIS A 590 -31.65 21.03 -10.04
C HIS A 590 -31.16 19.59 -9.93
N PHE A 591 -32.05 18.66 -9.59
CA PHE A 591 -31.76 17.23 -9.68
C PHE A 591 -33.00 16.44 -10.05
N GLN A 592 -32.77 15.33 -10.75
CA GLN A 592 -33.80 14.36 -11.08
C GLN A 592 -33.57 13.05 -10.33
N LEU A 593 -34.64 12.50 -9.76
CA LEU A 593 -34.57 11.24 -9.02
C LEU A 593 -34.50 10.07 -9.99
N LEU A 594 -33.45 9.26 -9.85
CA LEU A 594 -33.19 8.08 -10.68
C LEU A 594 -33.49 6.76 -9.95
N ARG A 595 -33.80 6.78 -8.66
CA ARG A 595 -34.05 5.58 -7.84
C ARG A 595 -35.44 5.62 -7.20
N PRO A 596 -36.13 4.47 -7.03
CA PRO A 596 -37.38 4.42 -6.28
C PRO A 596 -37.25 5.00 -4.88
N THR A 597 -38.28 5.74 -4.46
CA THR A 597 -38.33 6.38 -3.16
C THR A 597 -38.53 5.35 -2.05
N ASP A 598 -37.51 5.20 -1.21
CA ASP A 598 -37.54 4.50 0.07
C ASP A 598 -37.18 5.46 1.22
N HIS A 599 -37.19 5.00 2.47
CA HIS A 599 -36.84 5.85 3.62
C HIS A 599 -35.43 6.45 3.47
N THR A 600 -34.46 5.68 2.99
CA THR A 600 -33.08 6.12 2.83
C THR A 600 -32.97 7.21 1.77
N ILE A 601 -33.65 7.05 0.63
CA ILE A 601 -33.73 8.03 -0.44
C ILE A 601 -34.46 9.30 0.00
N ASN A 602 -35.53 9.19 0.78
CA ASN A 602 -36.19 10.36 1.35
C ASN A 602 -35.23 11.19 2.21
N ASN A 603 -34.43 10.56 3.06
CA ASN A 603 -33.41 11.28 3.84
C ASN A 603 -32.37 11.97 2.95
N ARG A 604 -31.97 11.34 1.84
CA ARG A 604 -31.04 11.93 0.86
C ARG A 604 -31.67 13.09 0.08
N ILE A 605 -32.95 12.99 -0.30
CA ILE A 605 -33.72 14.07 -0.94
C ILE A 605 -33.79 15.29 0.00
N GLN A 606 -34.16 15.07 1.27
CA GLN A 606 -34.22 16.16 2.26
C GLN A 606 -32.85 16.82 2.47
N LYS A 607 -31.77 16.03 2.47
CA LYS A 607 -30.39 16.55 2.51
C LYS A 607 -30.03 17.42 1.29
N MET A 608 -30.48 17.05 0.10
CA MET A 608 -30.28 17.86 -1.11
C MET A 608 -31.08 19.17 -1.02
N ILE A 609 -32.36 19.08 -0.65
CA ILE A 609 -33.25 20.25 -0.50
C ILE A 609 -32.71 21.23 0.55
N SER A 610 -32.23 20.73 1.69
CA SER A 610 -31.63 21.58 2.73
C SER A 610 -30.34 22.30 2.28
N ARG A 611 -29.71 21.84 1.19
CA ARG A 611 -28.54 22.47 0.55
C ARG A 611 -28.92 23.42 -0.60
N GLY A 612 -30.22 23.68 -0.76
CA GLY A 612 -30.78 24.55 -1.78
C GLY A 612 -30.94 23.90 -3.15
N TRP A 613 -31.01 22.57 -3.21
CA TRP A 613 -31.32 21.87 -4.46
C TRP A 613 -32.83 21.71 -4.67
N THR A 614 -33.28 21.79 -5.92
CA THR A 614 -34.69 21.62 -6.30
C THR A 614 -34.86 20.34 -7.10
N LYS A 615 -35.82 19.51 -6.67
CA LYS A 615 -36.22 18.31 -7.43
C LYS A 615 -36.99 18.74 -8.68
N THR A 616 -36.56 18.30 -9.85
CA THR A 616 -37.18 18.60 -11.14
C THR A 616 -37.56 17.33 -11.90
N GLY A 617 -38.59 17.42 -12.72
CA GLY A 617 -39.06 16.30 -13.54
C GLY A 617 -39.76 15.20 -12.75
N THR A 618 -40.18 14.15 -13.46
CA THR A 618 -40.78 12.95 -12.87
C THR A 618 -39.70 11.97 -12.41
N ASP A 619 -40.03 11.16 -11.42
CA ASP A 619 -39.17 10.09 -10.92
C ASP A 619 -38.95 9.05 -12.02
N LEU A 620 -37.69 8.85 -12.40
CA LEU A 620 -37.35 8.04 -13.56
C LEU A 620 -37.17 6.56 -13.20
N ASN A 621 -36.82 6.22 -11.95
CA ASN A 621 -36.59 4.83 -11.54
C ASN A 621 -35.67 4.07 -12.52
N PHE A 622 -34.58 4.72 -12.91
CA PHE A 622 -33.60 4.20 -13.84
C PHE A 622 -32.99 2.91 -13.30
N ILE A 623 -33.14 1.83 -14.08
CA ILE A 623 -32.39 0.60 -13.89
C ILE A 623 -31.44 0.49 -15.08
N PRO A 624 -30.12 0.40 -14.85
CA PRO A 624 -29.19 0.19 -15.94
C PRO A 624 -29.55 -1.06 -16.72
N ASN A 625 -29.50 -0.96 -18.05
CA ASN A 625 -29.46 -2.17 -18.84
C ASN A 625 -28.21 -2.97 -18.42
N PRO A 626 -28.31 -4.30 -18.26
CA PRO A 626 -27.12 -5.11 -18.15
C PRO A 626 -26.21 -4.78 -19.34
N PRO A 627 -24.87 -4.83 -19.16
CA PRO A 627 -23.96 -4.56 -20.25
C PRO A 627 -24.40 -5.38 -21.47
N PRO A 628 -24.52 -4.76 -22.67
CA PRO A 628 -24.79 -5.55 -23.86
C PRO A 628 -23.76 -6.68 -23.91
N ARG A 629 -24.18 -7.89 -24.34
CA ARG A 629 -23.23 -8.97 -24.63
C ARG A 629 -22.35 -8.49 -25.77
N CYS A 630 -21.23 -7.85 -25.42
CA CYS A 630 -20.22 -7.47 -26.37
C CYS A 630 -19.37 -8.72 -26.60
N ASP A 631 -19.54 -9.36 -27.75
CA ASP A 631 -18.66 -10.45 -28.18
C ASP A 631 -17.21 -9.97 -28.32
N ALA A 632 -17.02 -8.67 -28.51
CA ALA A 632 -15.73 -8.02 -28.39
C ALA A 632 -15.81 -6.59 -27.83
N ILE A 633 -14.79 -6.20 -27.06
CA ILE A 633 -14.58 -4.82 -26.63
C ILE A 633 -13.40 -4.26 -27.43
N VAL A 634 -13.62 -3.10 -28.04
CA VAL A 634 -12.60 -2.36 -28.79
C VAL A 634 -12.05 -1.30 -27.85
N VAL A 635 -10.82 -1.51 -27.37
CA VAL A 635 -10.17 -0.58 -26.43
C VAL A 635 -9.14 0.25 -27.19
N PRO A 636 -9.16 1.59 -27.08
CA PRO A 636 -8.08 2.42 -27.60
C PRO A 636 -6.80 2.08 -26.84
N VAL A 637 -5.79 1.62 -27.56
CA VAL A 637 -4.50 1.27 -26.95
C VAL A 637 -3.66 2.55 -26.89
N PRO A 638 -3.17 2.96 -25.70
CA PRO A 638 -2.25 4.09 -25.59
C PRO A 638 -1.03 3.86 -26.48
N GLN A 639 -0.58 4.87 -27.21
CA GLN A 639 0.57 4.77 -28.13
C GLN A 639 1.86 4.30 -27.44
N ILE A 640 1.95 4.52 -26.13
CA ILE A 640 3.08 4.13 -25.28
C ILE A 640 3.03 2.67 -24.81
N ALA A 641 1.91 1.96 -25.00
CA ALA A 641 1.78 0.59 -24.52
C ALA A 641 2.54 -0.38 -25.45
N ASP A 642 3.25 -1.36 -24.88
CA ASP A 642 4.00 -2.36 -25.65
C ASP A 642 3.13 -3.11 -26.67
N ILE A 643 1.85 -3.31 -26.32
CA ILE A 643 0.87 -3.94 -27.21
C ILE A 643 0.51 -3.04 -28.41
N TYR A 644 0.51 -1.71 -28.26
CA TYR A 644 0.36 -0.78 -29.38
C TYR A 644 1.54 -0.92 -30.34
N GLN A 645 2.76 -0.89 -29.80
CA GLN A 645 3.98 -1.05 -30.60
C GLN A 645 4.01 -2.40 -31.31
N SER A 646 3.54 -3.46 -30.65
CA SER A 646 3.45 -4.81 -31.24
C SER A 646 2.40 -4.91 -32.35
N ILE A 647 1.23 -4.27 -32.18
CA ILE A 647 0.18 -4.21 -33.21
C ILE A 647 0.65 -3.38 -34.40
N VAL A 648 1.25 -2.21 -34.15
CA VAL A 648 1.83 -1.37 -35.21
C VAL A 648 2.94 -2.10 -35.95
N GLN A 649 3.80 -2.84 -35.24
CA GLN A 649 4.84 -3.67 -35.86
C GLN A 649 4.24 -4.81 -36.69
N GLN A 650 3.23 -5.52 -36.19
CA GLN A 650 2.53 -6.55 -36.97
C GLN A 650 1.84 -6.00 -38.21
N ASP A 651 1.22 -4.83 -38.12
CA ASP A 651 0.61 -4.15 -39.27
C ASP A 651 1.68 -3.67 -40.26
N HIS A 652 2.81 -3.18 -39.75
CA HIS A 652 3.98 -2.79 -40.54
C HIS A 652 4.62 -3.99 -41.25
N ASP A 653 4.64 -5.16 -40.61
CA ASP A 653 5.18 -6.40 -41.16
C ASP A 653 4.21 -7.06 -42.16
N ARG A 654 2.89 -6.83 -42.00
CA ARG A 654 1.84 -7.35 -42.91
C ARG A 654 1.63 -6.50 -44.16
N ILE A 655 1.68 -5.19 -44.03
CA ILE A 655 1.41 -4.24 -45.10
C ILE A 655 2.75 -3.67 -45.54
N GLY A 656 3.59 -4.49 -46.18
CA GLY A 656 4.89 -4.02 -46.65
C GLY A 656 4.71 -2.91 -47.69
N PHE A 657 4.90 -1.64 -47.33
CA PHE A 657 5.60 -0.57 -48.07
C PHE A 657 5.64 0.74 -47.23
N PRO A 658 6.66 1.61 -47.43
CA PRO A 658 6.90 2.81 -46.64
C PRO A 658 6.30 4.05 -47.30
N SER A 659 5.33 4.68 -46.66
CA SER A 659 5.06 6.11 -46.85
C SER A 659 4.27 6.64 -45.65
N LYS A 660 4.78 7.74 -45.07
CA LYS A 660 4.17 8.46 -43.96
C LYS A 660 2.64 8.61 -44.16
N PRO A 661 1.80 8.10 -43.24
CA PRO A 661 0.39 8.45 -43.27
C PRO A 661 0.27 9.92 -42.82
N LYS A 662 -0.47 10.73 -43.58
CA LYS A 662 -0.74 12.14 -43.26
C LYS A 662 -1.67 12.33 -42.05
N GLU A 663 -2.23 11.24 -41.51
CA GLU A 663 -3.00 11.22 -40.26
C GLU A 663 -2.71 9.91 -39.50
N PRO A 664 -2.59 9.93 -38.16
CA PRO A 664 -2.39 8.71 -37.40
C PRO A 664 -3.67 7.88 -37.40
N LEU A 665 -3.67 6.78 -38.16
CA LEU A 665 -4.64 5.71 -37.95
C LEU A 665 -4.44 5.16 -36.53
N LEU A 666 -5.42 5.38 -35.65
CA LEU A 666 -5.43 4.78 -34.31
C LEU A 666 -5.67 3.26 -34.49
N PRO A 667 -4.70 2.39 -34.14
CA PRO A 667 -4.91 0.96 -34.12
C PRO A 667 -5.88 0.62 -32.99
N TRP A 668 -6.89 -0.16 -33.32
CA TRP A 668 -7.87 -0.66 -32.36
C TRP A 668 -7.58 -2.13 -32.07
N ALA A 669 -7.44 -2.50 -30.80
CA ALA A 669 -7.35 -3.91 -30.42
C ALA A 669 -8.75 -4.46 -30.15
N MET A 670 -9.12 -5.55 -30.84
CA MET A 670 -10.39 -6.25 -30.64
C MET A 670 -10.16 -7.43 -29.70
N TYR A 671 -10.60 -7.33 -28.45
CA TYR A 671 -10.60 -8.46 -27.53
C TYR A 671 -11.91 -9.22 -27.67
N ARG A 672 -11.89 -10.44 -28.21
CA ARG A 672 -13.01 -11.38 -28.06
C ARG A 672 -12.95 -11.98 -26.66
N ASN A 673 -14.07 -11.91 -25.93
CA ASN A 673 -14.19 -12.65 -24.67
C ASN A 673 -14.25 -14.16 -25.00
N LEU A 674 -13.29 -14.93 -24.47
CA LEU A 674 -13.42 -16.38 -24.32
C LEU A 674 -14.03 -16.69 -22.95
#